data_AF-A0A964R7P1-F1
#
_entry.id   AF-A0A964R7P1-F1
#
_cell.length_a   1.000
_cell.length_b   1.000
_cell.length_c   1.000
_cell.angle_alpha   90.00
_cell.angle_beta   90.00
_cell.angle_gamma   90.00
#
_symmetry.space_group_name_H-M   'P 1'
#
loop_
_entity.id
_entity.type
_entity.pdbx_description
1 polymer ?
#
loop_
_entity_poly.entity_id
_entity_poly.type
_entity_poly.pdbx_seq_one_letter_code
_entity_poly.pdbx_strand_id
1 'polypeptide(L)'
;MTFAQFIPRFRAGSSALGIHPWRDLRSRWVALVVVLMLALGPAVADPTPALREYDVLKSLPPGWLEWLSQNDLPDDQGLAGGNRGQGRWIEAGSQRGSCRAVIAAVVAGDLARADRAWKGVEVTFEHQRDDGGFAATERPSGGSSASGGAAVETAYFFLQELGRAILVIRQSPHEAHFHDRIRAIEPKLRRACDFLAAGESTILPKSRKAVNRVFIAAKAFGTCGKVLNDESLVATSRRLVTEALRQRDDEGVFLEHGGRDSSYNAVTLLFAQVLALHVPMPELDEALKKAARWQISRILDSGEVDTRGNTRTGVGKEPGYNGQPKGINHNEVILALALHGIVHRNSQALDAAGRVMAWTRRDASGKAVPAVQTAPAVFRQTAPALRLLPGSTNFHFSIYGGPSEARELESFLKALETLGLANALDPGPSATAGSRGAFEVLARRRWPVILYPPDGGRMQLEGSTSVLSADDEAAVRILDGAGVFNAIQLGEWGYHYHRLRTDPNWMRDVLGKDFEAQRNRFLRPPETQGYEPVPKTRREAYDQLRQYFLWHRQAKGGRLISVTGHSHYECYAAEWGTSVVGIEVGENIGFTQSKFAFSRGAARQWNLPWSVQMSPWFGNAVTTRGLLDTNGPTATGLDAGHSLSLCLRVWKHAWFAGAALVTPENSFNSFFETGKEPWALTPHGRAAAETVAFLRAHDRGNPHTPLLVVLDHLAGYNGYIGKTWGFFPRTAADQEVADLLETQLFGGMARPPVPGHLPNPEANYLQPTRHGELCDVVLSTATGAFMGRYPVILLAGEVEFSPGFVRELETTVAAGSRLLLQELHVKNLGPEAWARLQKAGPTEVLAEGVHPATQRLAAISEERLQRIAAETLPIAVAGDPIQYQINRNRRGWVVELIHNDGVIKTGRTPVRVFPERVAKVRLTPRFGTAKARDWQTGQTWEPAERIEIVVPPGETRYVEFDAP
;
A
#
# COMPACT_ATOMS: atom_id res chain seq x y z
N MET A 1 29.95 -8.87 16.07
CA MET A 1 29.81 -10.26 16.54
C MET A 1 28.39 -10.66 16.22
N THR A 2 28.21 -11.70 15.42
CA THR A 2 26.98 -11.89 14.63
C THR A 2 25.99 -12.88 15.21
N PHE A 3 24.73 -12.64 14.85
CA PHE A 3 23.47 -13.35 15.11
C PHE A 3 23.50 -14.90 15.18
N ALA A 4 24.53 -15.55 14.66
CA ALA A 4 24.62 -17.00 14.52
C ALA A 4 24.89 -17.79 15.82
N GLN A 5 25.16 -17.13 16.96
CA GLN A 5 25.63 -17.80 18.18
C GLN A 5 24.53 -18.28 19.16
N PHE A 6 23.23 -18.05 18.88
CA PHE A 6 22.16 -18.34 19.86
C PHE A 6 21.09 -19.36 19.44
N ILE A 7 21.40 -20.26 18.50
CA ILE A 7 20.52 -21.42 18.21
C ILE A 7 20.96 -22.65 19.03
N PRO A 8 20.08 -23.28 19.83
CA PRO A 8 20.37 -24.56 20.47
C PRO A 8 20.63 -25.64 19.41
N ARG A 9 21.85 -26.21 19.40
CA ARG A 9 22.22 -27.33 18.53
C ARG A 9 21.48 -28.60 18.94
N PHE A 10 20.48 -29.04 18.16
CA PHE A 10 19.95 -30.40 18.24
C PHE A 10 20.68 -31.31 17.23
N ARG A 11 21.32 -32.37 17.74
CA ARG A 11 21.95 -33.44 16.95
C ARG A 11 20.88 -34.45 16.53
N ALA A 12 20.77 -34.73 15.22
CA ALA A 12 20.09 -35.92 14.71
C ALA A 12 21.14 -36.92 14.21
N GLY A 13 21.01 -38.17 14.65
CA GLY A 13 21.93 -39.27 14.40
C GLY A 13 21.87 -39.83 12.98
N SER A 14 23.00 -40.38 12.56
CA SER A 14 23.26 -41.10 11.33
C SER A 14 22.54 -42.44 11.22
N SER A 15 22.13 -42.82 10.01
CA SER A 15 22.19 -44.21 9.55
C SER A 15 22.50 -44.25 8.06
N ALA A 16 23.59 -44.94 7.73
CA ALA A 16 24.04 -45.25 6.39
C ALA A 16 23.18 -46.34 5.75
N LEU A 17 23.14 -46.36 4.41
CA LEU A 17 23.27 -47.57 3.60
C LEU A 17 23.58 -47.12 2.16
N GLY A 18 24.74 -47.55 1.66
CA GLY A 18 25.21 -47.23 0.31
C GLY A 18 24.63 -48.17 -0.74
N ILE A 19 24.88 -47.84 -2.01
CA ILE A 19 25.56 -48.66 -3.03
C ILE A 19 25.62 -47.83 -4.34
N HIS A 20 26.78 -47.89 -4.99
CA HIS A 20 27.24 -47.22 -6.21
C HIS A 20 27.20 -48.27 -7.38
N PRO A 21 27.65 -48.02 -8.64
CA PRO A 21 27.15 -47.12 -9.69
C PRO A 21 27.02 -47.82 -11.09
N TRP A 22 26.67 -47.03 -12.12
CA TRP A 22 26.86 -47.25 -13.58
C TRP A 22 25.88 -48.13 -14.36
N ARG A 23 25.04 -47.50 -15.20
CA ARG A 23 24.87 -47.83 -16.62
C ARG A 23 24.10 -46.74 -17.39
N ASP A 24 24.50 -46.57 -18.66
CA ASP A 24 23.89 -45.80 -19.74
C ASP A 24 24.13 -44.29 -19.87
N LEU A 25 25.32 -43.99 -20.39
CA LEU A 25 25.76 -42.71 -20.95
C LEU A 25 25.26 -42.43 -22.39
N ARG A 26 24.32 -43.21 -22.95
CA ARG A 26 23.86 -43.04 -24.35
C ARG A 26 22.48 -42.42 -24.55
N SER A 27 21.71 -42.22 -23.48
CA SER A 27 20.36 -41.61 -23.55
C SER A 27 20.35 -40.09 -23.33
N ARG A 28 21.51 -39.49 -23.00
CA ARG A 28 21.62 -38.06 -22.61
C ARG A 28 21.84 -37.09 -23.76
N TRP A 29 22.17 -37.56 -24.96
CA TRP A 29 22.41 -36.68 -26.12
C TRP A 29 21.16 -36.37 -26.95
N VAL A 30 20.17 -37.28 -26.98
CA VAL A 30 18.90 -37.03 -27.70
C VAL A 30 17.92 -36.21 -26.85
N ALA A 31 17.97 -36.33 -25.51
CA ALA A 31 17.19 -35.48 -24.60
C ALA A 31 17.68 -34.02 -24.58
N LEU A 32 18.98 -33.77 -24.81
CA LEU A 32 19.55 -32.41 -24.80
C LEU A 32 19.10 -31.58 -26.02
N VAL A 33 18.87 -32.20 -27.17
CA VAL A 33 18.44 -31.50 -28.40
C VAL A 33 16.93 -31.21 -28.41
N VAL A 34 16.11 -32.08 -27.80
CA VAL A 34 14.67 -31.82 -27.64
C VAL A 34 14.40 -30.78 -26.54
N VAL A 35 15.22 -30.75 -25.48
CA VAL A 35 15.12 -29.71 -24.43
C VAL A 35 15.66 -28.35 -24.92
N LEU A 36 16.67 -28.30 -25.79
CA LEU A 36 17.13 -27.03 -26.37
C LEU A 36 16.15 -26.43 -27.40
N MET A 37 15.34 -27.23 -28.11
CA MET A 37 14.31 -26.68 -29.01
C MET A 37 13.02 -26.25 -28.28
N LEU A 38 12.77 -26.73 -27.05
CA LEU A 38 11.69 -26.21 -26.18
C LEU A 38 12.13 -24.97 -25.37
N ALA A 39 13.43 -24.69 -25.28
CA ALA A 39 14.00 -23.53 -24.57
C ALA A 39 14.12 -22.26 -25.43
N LEU A 40 13.70 -22.29 -26.70
CA LEU A 40 13.65 -21.13 -27.61
C LEU A 40 12.23 -20.79 -28.07
N GLY A 41 11.21 -21.19 -27.29
CA GLY A 41 9.89 -20.56 -27.40
C GLY A 41 10.00 -19.07 -27.07
N PRO A 42 9.22 -18.18 -27.72
CA PRO A 42 9.20 -16.78 -27.32
C PRO A 42 8.93 -16.74 -25.81
N ALA A 43 9.71 -15.96 -25.06
CA ALA A 43 9.48 -15.73 -23.65
C ALA A 43 7.98 -15.47 -23.46
N VAL A 44 7.26 -16.46 -22.93
CA VAL A 44 5.89 -16.25 -22.51
C VAL A 44 6.05 -15.33 -21.33
N ALA A 45 5.85 -14.04 -21.58
CA ALA A 45 5.78 -13.03 -20.54
C ALA A 45 4.90 -13.62 -19.44
N ASP A 46 5.42 -13.69 -18.22
CA ASP A 46 4.62 -13.99 -17.05
C ASP A 46 3.36 -13.13 -17.17
N PRO A 47 2.14 -13.71 -17.22
CA PRO A 47 0.95 -12.93 -17.41
C PRO A 47 0.90 -11.93 -16.26
N THR A 48 1.00 -10.65 -16.60
CA THR A 48 0.83 -9.55 -15.66
C THR A 48 -0.42 -9.87 -14.83
N PRO A 49 -0.36 -9.82 -13.48
CA PRO A 49 -1.52 -10.14 -12.66
C PRO A 49 -2.74 -9.40 -13.20
N ALA A 50 -3.83 -10.13 -13.44
CA ALA A 50 -5.04 -9.53 -13.99
C ALA A 50 -5.43 -8.30 -13.16
N LEU A 51 -5.58 -7.15 -13.81
CA LEU A 51 -5.87 -5.88 -13.15
C LEU A 51 -7.18 -6.01 -12.35
N ARG A 52 -7.11 -5.77 -11.04
CA ARG A 52 -8.30 -5.76 -10.18
C ARG A 52 -9.03 -4.43 -10.37
N GLU A 53 -10.33 -4.46 -10.63
CA GLU A 53 -11.13 -3.24 -10.79
C GLU A 53 -11.05 -2.34 -9.55
N TYR A 54 -11.05 -2.92 -8.35
CA TYR A 54 -10.87 -2.15 -7.10
C TYR A 54 -9.61 -1.27 -7.14
N ASP A 55 -8.48 -1.80 -7.61
CA ASP A 55 -7.23 -1.04 -7.70
C ASP A 55 -7.30 0.04 -8.79
N VAL A 56 -7.87 -0.29 -9.95
CA VAL A 56 -8.10 0.67 -11.05
C VAL A 56 -8.95 1.85 -10.58
N LEU A 57 -10.03 1.58 -9.83
CA LEU A 57 -10.90 2.61 -9.29
C LEU A 57 -10.20 3.45 -8.20
N LYS A 58 -9.34 2.83 -7.38
CA LYS A 58 -8.53 3.55 -6.37
C LYS A 58 -7.53 4.51 -7.00
N SER A 59 -7.05 4.20 -8.21
CA SER A 59 -6.13 5.05 -8.97
C SER A 59 -6.78 6.32 -9.55
N LEU A 60 -8.11 6.41 -9.60
CA LEU A 60 -8.80 7.63 -10.03
C LEU A 60 -8.47 8.83 -9.12
N PRO A 61 -8.40 10.07 -9.64
CA PRO A 61 -8.05 11.22 -8.82
C PRO A 61 -8.99 11.38 -7.60
N PRO A 62 -8.48 11.88 -6.46
CA PRO A 62 -9.27 11.97 -5.23
C PRO A 62 -10.59 12.73 -5.43
N GLY A 63 -11.66 12.25 -4.80
CA GLY A 63 -12.99 12.89 -4.85
C GLY A 63 -13.74 12.74 -6.18
N TRP A 64 -13.16 12.12 -7.22
CA TRP A 64 -13.86 11.89 -8.48
C TRP A 64 -15.02 10.91 -8.32
N LEU A 65 -14.79 9.74 -7.72
CA LEU A 65 -15.86 8.76 -7.51
C LEU A 65 -16.97 9.28 -6.60
N GLU A 66 -16.62 10.07 -5.59
CA GLU A 66 -17.60 10.73 -4.73
C GLU A 66 -18.48 11.70 -5.51
N TRP A 67 -17.87 12.56 -6.33
CA TRP A 67 -18.59 13.50 -7.19
C TRP A 67 -19.50 12.78 -8.18
N LEU A 68 -18.98 11.75 -8.85
CA LEU A 68 -19.70 10.99 -9.88
C LEU A 68 -20.87 10.17 -9.29
N SER A 69 -20.83 9.87 -7.99
CA SER A 69 -21.87 9.13 -7.27
C SER A 69 -22.69 9.98 -6.29
N GLN A 70 -22.56 11.32 -6.32
CA GLN A 70 -23.21 12.20 -5.35
C GLN A 70 -24.75 12.10 -5.35
N ASN A 71 -25.33 11.73 -6.50
CA ASN A 71 -26.77 11.58 -6.68
C ASN A 71 -27.26 10.13 -6.58
N ASP A 72 -26.36 9.18 -6.31
CA ASP A 72 -26.62 7.74 -6.41
C ASP A 72 -27.04 7.08 -5.08
N LEU A 73 -26.97 7.81 -3.96
CA LEU A 73 -27.45 7.31 -2.67
C LEU A 73 -28.97 7.14 -2.65
N PRO A 74 -29.49 6.04 -2.08
CA PRO A 74 -30.92 5.91 -1.84
C PRO A 74 -31.40 6.89 -0.77
N ASP A 75 -32.70 7.19 -0.76
CA ASP A 75 -33.38 7.89 0.34
C ASP A 75 -33.64 6.97 1.55
N ASP A 76 -34.32 7.48 2.57
CA ASP A 76 -34.66 6.73 3.79
C ASP A 76 -35.58 5.53 3.54
N GLN A 77 -36.30 5.51 2.41
CA GLN A 77 -37.11 4.37 1.98
C GLN A 77 -36.29 3.35 1.16
N GLY A 78 -35.00 3.60 0.94
CA GLY A 78 -34.14 2.76 0.11
C GLY A 78 -34.36 2.96 -1.40
N LEU A 79 -35.06 4.02 -1.81
CA LEU A 79 -35.31 4.33 -3.22
C LEU A 79 -34.20 5.22 -3.78
N ALA A 80 -33.74 4.91 -4.99
CA ALA A 80 -32.72 5.65 -5.73
C ALA A 80 -33.18 5.96 -7.16
N GLY A 81 -32.44 6.85 -7.83
CA GLY A 81 -32.67 7.21 -9.22
C GLY A 81 -34.11 7.62 -9.52
N GLY A 82 -34.69 7.00 -10.56
CA GLY A 82 -36.07 7.27 -10.98
C GLY A 82 -37.13 6.86 -9.95
N ASN A 83 -36.85 5.88 -9.07
CA ASN A 83 -37.77 5.49 -8.01
C ASN A 83 -37.84 6.60 -6.94
N ARG A 84 -36.68 7.10 -6.50
CA ARG A 84 -36.59 8.26 -5.58
C ARG A 84 -37.25 9.50 -6.17
N GLY A 85 -36.96 9.81 -7.43
CA GLY A 85 -37.53 10.97 -8.11
C GLY A 85 -39.05 10.95 -8.27
N GLN A 86 -39.69 9.79 -8.11
CA GLN A 86 -41.14 9.61 -8.12
C GLN A 86 -41.73 9.34 -6.72
N GLY A 87 -40.88 9.21 -5.69
CA GLY A 87 -41.29 8.84 -4.33
C GLY A 87 -41.97 7.46 -4.22
N ARG A 88 -41.78 6.58 -5.21
CA ARG A 88 -42.38 5.23 -5.23
C ARG A 88 -41.58 4.26 -6.08
N TRP A 89 -41.74 2.96 -5.82
CA TRP A 89 -41.17 1.91 -6.66
C TRP A 89 -41.76 1.95 -8.08
N ILE A 90 -40.89 1.99 -9.09
CA ILE A 90 -41.28 1.86 -10.50
C ILE A 90 -40.67 0.62 -11.15
N GLU A 91 -39.35 0.43 -11.05
CA GLU A 91 -38.65 -0.73 -11.62
C GLU A 91 -37.24 -0.89 -11.01
N ALA A 92 -36.67 -2.10 -11.12
CA ALA A 92 -35.33 -2.40 -10.60
C ALA A 92 -34.22 -1.59 -11.29
N GLY A 93 -34.31 -1.36 -12.60
CA GLY A 93 -33.28 -0.65 -13.37
C GLY A 93 -32.98 0.77 -12.88
N SER A 94 -33.94 1.41 -12.20
CA SER A 94 -33.80 2.72 -11.54
C SER A 94 -32.94 2.68 -10.27
N GLN A 95 -32.76 1.51 -9.65
CA GLN A 95 -31.98 1.31 -8.42
C GLN A 95 -30.48 1.12 -8.65
N ARG A 96 -30.03 1.01 -9.92
CA ARG A 96 -28.61 0.76 -10.23
C ARG A 96 -27.66 1.84 -9.67
N GLY A 97 -28.17 3.04 -9.41
CA GLY A 97 -27.42 4.11 -8.72
C GLY A 97 -26.91 3.64 -7.37
N SER A 98 -27.72 2.97 -6.56
CA SER A 98 -27.31 2.45 -5.25
C SER A 98 -26.07 1.55 -5.34
N CYS A 99 -25.97 0.70 -6.36
CA CYS A 99 -24.78 -0.12 -6.59
C CYS A 99 -23.53 0.72 -6.91
N ARG A 100 -23.67 1.82 -7.65
CA ARG A 100 -22.57 2.77 -7.94
C ARG A 100 -22.12 3.51 -6.68
N ALA A 101 -23.07 3.90 -5.83
CA ALA A 101 -22.77 4.49 -4.52
C ALA A 101 -22.06 3.51 -3.58
N VAL A 102 -22.45 2.22 -3.59
CA VAL A 102 -21.72 1.15 -2.86
C VAL A 102 -20.27 1.08 -3.34
N ILE A 103 -20.05 1.00 -4.66
CA ILE A 103 -18.70 0.95 -5.25
C ILE A 103 -17.86 2.16 -4.81
N ALA A 104 -18.39 3.38 -4.96
CA ALA A 104 -17.68 4.59 -4.60
C ALA A 104 -17.32 4.63 -3.11
N ALA A 105 -18.25 4.26 -2.23
CA ALA A 105 -18.05 4.24 -0.79
C ALA A 105 -17.05 3.17 -0.35
N VAL A 106 -17.12 1.97 -0.94
CA VAL A 106 -16.17 0.86 -0.69
C VAL A 106 -14.75 1.22 -1.15
N VAL A 107 -14.59 1.88 -2.31
CA VAL A 107 -13.28 2.35 -2.78
C VAL A 107 -12.73 3.47 -1.88
N ALA A 108 -13.61 4.33 -1.35
CA ALA A 108 -13.24 5.40 -0.43
C ALA A 108 -12.98 4.91 1.01
N GLY A 109 -13.36 3.68 1.36
CA GLY A 109 -13.31 3.17 2.74
C GLY A 109 -14.38 3.74 3.67
N ASP A 110 -15.43 4.37 3.13
CA ASP A 110 -16.56 4.93 3.89
C ASP A 110 -17.66 3.87 4.06
N LEU A 111 -17.49 3.00 5.06
CA LEU A 111 -18.42 1.89 5.32
C LEU A 111 -19.82 2.36 5.69
N ALA A 112 -19.96 3.51 6.37
CA ALA A 112 -21.26 4.05 6.74
C ALA A 112 -22.06 4.48 5.50
N ARG A 113 -21.42 5.18 4.55
CA ARG A 113 -22.03 5.49 3.25
C ARG A 113 -22.29 4.24 2.43
N ALA A 114 -21.40 3.24 2.50
CA ALA A 114 -21.57 1.97 1.80
C ALA A 114 -22.79 1.20 2.34
N ASP A 115 -23.03 1.20 3.65
CA ASP A 115 -24.20 0.60 4.28
C ASP A 115 -25.50 1.32 3.89
N ARG A 116 -25.49 2.66 3.92
CA ARG A 116 -26.64 3.45 3.40
C ARG A 116 -26.92 3.14 1.94
N ALA A 117 -25.89 3.05 1.10
CA ALA A 117 -26.03 2.71 -0.31
C ALA A 117 -26.55 1.28 -0.51
N TRP A 118 -26.08 0.32 0.30
CA TRP A 118 -26.49 -1.09 0.23
C TRP A 118 -27.98 -1.28 0.52
N LYS A 119 -28.61 -0.40 1.31
CA LYS A 119 -30.06 -0.44 1.55
C LYS A 119 -30.89 -0.45 0.25
N GLY A 120 -30.44 0.25 -0.79
CA GLY A 120 -31.11 0.23 -2.09
C GLY A 120 -31.05 -1.14 -2.79
N VAL A 121 -29.98 -1.92 -2.56
CA VAL A 121 -29.85 -3.31 -3.05
C VAL A 121 -30.85 -4.21 -2.33
N GLU A 122 -30.96 -4.08 -1.01
CA GLU A 122 -31.91 -4.85 -0.19
C GLU A 122 -33.35 -4.60 -0.63
N VAL A 123 -33.76 -3.32 -0.71
CA VAL A 123 -35.10 -2.91 -1.18
C VAL A 123 -35.38 -3.41 -2.59
N THR A 124 -34.37 -3.43 -3.47
CA THR A 124 -34.56 -4.00 -4.82
C THR A 124 -34.97 -5.47 -4.77
N PHE A 125 -34.37 -6.27 -3.87
CA PHE A 125 -34.69 -7.69 -3.70
C PHE A 125 -35.96 -7.95 -2.88
N GLU A 126 -36.55 -6.94 -2.24
CA GLU A 126 -37.91 -7.01 -1.68
C GLU A 126 -38.97 -6.99 -2.78
N HIS A 127 -38.65 -6.40 -3.94
CA HIS A 127 -39.52 -6.36 -5.12
C HIS A 127 -39.24 -7.49 -6.14
N GLN A 128 -38.44 -8.49 -5.77
CA GLN A 128 -38.24 -9.69 -6.59
C GLN A 128 -39.51 -10.55 -6.56
N ARG A 129 -39.98 -10.95 -7.74
CA ARG A 129 -41.13 -11.85 -7.94
C ARG A 129 -40.70 -13.31 -7.87
N ASP A 130 -41.67 -14.22 -7.77
CA ASP A 130 -41.42 -15.66 -7.71
C ASP A 130 -40.74 -16.23 -8.96
N ASP A 131 -40.99 -15.62 -10.14
CA ASP A 131 -40.35 -15.99 -11.41
C ASP A 131 -38.89 -15.53 -11.52
N GLY A 132 -38.35 -14.87 -10.49
CA GLY A 132 -36.99 -14.31 -10.45
C GLY A 132 -36.87 -12.89 -11.03
N GLY A 133 -37.87 -12.42 -11.77
CA GLY A 133 -37.93 -11.04 -12.27
C GLY A 133 -38.27 -10.04 -11.16
N PHE A 134 -38.38 -8.75 -11.50
CA PHE A 134 -38.71 -7.69 -10.54
C PHE A 134 -40.05 -7.04 -10.87
N ALA A 135 -40.83 -6.66 -9.85
CA ALA A 135 -42.06 -5.91 -10.05
C ALA A 135 -41.78 -4.60 -10.82
N ALA A 136 -42.64 -4.24 -11.76
CA ALA A 136 -42.54 -3.00 -12.50
C ALA A 136 -43.93 -2.37 -12.71
N THR A 137 -44.02 -1.04 -12.64
CA THR A 137 -45.24 -0.28 -12.94
C THR A 137 -45.08 0.55 -14.20
N GLU A 138 -46.19 0.98 -14.80
CA GLU A 138 -46.13 1.92 -15.93
C GLU A 138 -45.38 3.20 -15.57
N ARG A 139 -44.54 3.64 -16.52
CA ARG A 139 -43.72 4.84 -16.37
C ARG A 139 -44.57 6.09 -16.67
N PRO A 140 -44.28 7.25 -16.04
CA PRO A 140 -44.98 8.50 -16.32
C PRO A 140 -44.94 8.95 -17.79
N SER A 141 -43.91 8.56 -18.54
CA SER A 141 -43.75 8.92 -19.97
C SER A 141 -44.59 8.11 -20.95
N GLY A 142 -45.32 7.07 -20.48
CA GLY A 142 -45.88 6.03 -21.35
C GLY A 142 -44.80 5.08 -21.90
N GLY A 143 -45.15 3.81 -22.11
CA GLY A 143 -44.24 2.76 -22.57
C GLY A 143 -44.02 1.67 -21.51
N SER A 144 -44.27 0.42 -21.92
CA SER A 144 -44.56 -0.74 -21.06
C SER A 144 -43.51 -1.03 -19.97
N SER A 145 -43.98 -1.24 -18.74
CA SER A 145 -43.47 -2.32 -17.89
C SER A 145 -43.80 -3.64 -18.59
N ALA A 146 -42.92 -4.13 -19.46
CA ALA A 146 -43.14 -5.39 -20.17
C ALA A 146 -43.43 -6.50 -19.15
N SER A 147 -44.45 -7.33 -19.38
CA SER A 147 -44.82 -8.45 -18.50
C SER A 147 -44.06 -9.74 -18.87
N GLY A 148 -43.87 -10.62 -17.89
CA GLY A 148 -43.22 -11.92 -18.09
C GLY A 148 -41.78 -11.83 -18.61
N GLY A 149 -41.36 -12.78 -19.45
CA GLY A 149 -39.99 -12.89 -19.98
C GLY A 149 -39.50 -11.70 -20.81
N ALA A 150 -40.39 -10.81 -21.27
CA ALA A 150 -40.00 -9.58 -21.96
C ALA A 150 -39.51 -8.46 -21.00
N ALA A 151 -39.64 -8.68 -19.68
CA ALA A 151 -39.23 -7.74 -18.63
C ALA A 151 -37.73 -7.79 -18.28
N VAL A 152 -36.95 -8.69 -18.90
CA VAL A 152 -35.51 -8.91 -18.62
C VAL A 152 -34.67 -7.64 -18.67
N GLU A 153 -35.09 -6.64 -19.45
CA GLU A 153 -34.44 -5.34 -19.51
C GLU A 153 -34.34 -4.65 -18.15
N THR A 154 -35.45 -4.54 -17.43
CA THR A 154 -35.45 -3.88 -16.11
C THR A 154 -34.52 -4.59 -15.12
N ALA A 155 -34.41 -5.92 -15.22
CA ALA A 155 -33.53 -6.73 -14.40
C ALA A 155 -32.05 -6.56 -14.79
N TYR A 156 -31.67 -6.70 -16.07
CA TYR A 156 -30.26 -6.62 -16.45
C TYR A 156 -29.66 -5.22 -16.24
N PHE A 157 -30.47 -4.15 -16.27
CA PHE A 157 -30.01 -2.79 -15.97
C PHE A 157 -29.55 -2.63 -14.51
N PHE A 158 -30.19 -3.33 -13.57
CA PHE A 158 -29.80 -3.38 -12.16
C PHE A 158 -28.65 -4.38 -11.94
N LEU A 159 -28.83 -5.61 -12.43
CA LEU A 159 -27.91 -6.71 -12.18
C LEU A 159 -26.49 -6.46 -12.70
N GLN A 160 -26.33 -5.72 -13.79
CA GLN A 160 -25.01 -5.36 -14.31
C GLN A 160 -24.19 -4.47 -13.35
N GLU A 161 -24.81 -3.57 -12.57
CA GLU A 161 -24.04 -2.86 -11.53
C GLU A 161 -23.97 -3.67 -10.24
N LEU A 162 -24.98 -4.48 -9.89
CA LEU A 162 -24.91 -5.32 -8.69
C LEU A 162 -23.78 -6.35 -8.80
N GLY A 163 -23.69 -7.07 -9.92
CA GLY A 163 -22.61 -8.03 -10.18
C GLY A 163 -21.24 -7.36 -10.09
N ARG A 164 -21.09 -6.17 -10.69
CA ARG A 164 -19.90 -5.33 -10.56
C ARG A 164 -19.61 -4.96 -9.09
N ALA A 165 -20.59 -4.46 -8.35
CA ALA A 165 -20.41 -4.03 -6.96
C ALA A 165 -19.93 -5.17 -6.07
N ILE A 166 -20.51 -6.36 -6.21
CA ILE A 166 -20.08 -7.56 -5.46
C ILE A 166 -18.64 -7.93 -5.80
N LEU A 167 -18.25 -7.91 -7.09
CA LEU A 167 -16.87 -8.19 -7.50
C LEU A 167 -15.88 -7.17 -6.94
N VAL A 168 -16.22 -5.88 -6.96
CA VAL A 168 -15.39 -4.82 -6.35
C VAL A 168 -15.27 -5.01 -4.83
N ILE A 169 -16.37 -5.32 -4.13
CA ILE A 169 -16.34 -5.62 -2.70
C ILE A 169 -15.42 -6.80 -2.40
N ARG A 170 -15.53 -7.90 -3.15
CA ARG A 170 -14.68 -9.09 -2.99
C ARG A 170 -13.20 -8.82 -3.26
N GLN A 171 -12.88 -7.83 -4.10
CA GLN A 171 -11.50 -7.38 -4.37
C GLN A 171 -10.97 -6.39 -3.31
N SER A 172 -11.87 -5.80 -2.52
CA SER A 172 -11.57 -4.78 -1.51
C SER A 172 -11.18 -5.40 -0.15
N PRO A 173 -10.50 -4.65 0.74
CA PRO A 173 -10.28 -5.08 2.13
C PRO A 173 -11.58 -5.12 2.97
N HIS A 174 -12.71 -4.71 2.40
CA HIS A 174 -14.00 -4.59 3.09
C HIS A 174 -14.93 -5.79 2.84
N GLU A 175 -14.47 -6.85 2.18
CA GLU A 175 -15.27 -8.05 1.90
C GLU A 175 -15.94 -8.60 3.16
N ALA A 176 -15.19 -8.70 4.26
CA ALA A 176 -15.70 -9.22 5.53
C ALA A 176 -16.91 -8.43 6.07
N HIS A 177 -16.99 -7.12 5.81
CA HIS A 177 -18.12 -6.26 6.23
C HIS A 177 -19.42 -6.56 5.46
N PHE A 178 -19.30 -7.10 4.25
CA PHE A 178 -20.43 -7.40 3.37
C PHE A 178 -20.66 -8.90 3.18
N HIS A 179 -19.78 -9.76 3.71
CA HIS A 179 -19.77 -11.20 3.46
C HIS A 179 -21.14 -11.85 3.65
N ASP A 180 -21.74 -11.66 4.83
CA ASP A 180 -23.04 -12.26 5.16
C ASP A 180 -24.18 -11.68 4.32
N ARG A 181 -24.14 -10.37 4.02
CA ARG A 181 -25.14 -9.71 3.17
C ARG A 181 -25.08 -10.21 1.73
N ILE A 182 -23.87 -10.41 1.18
CA ILE A 182 -23.67 -10.99 -0.15
C ILE A 182 -24.19 -12.43 -0.18
N ARG A 183 -23.82 -13.25 0.82
CA ARG A 183 -24.32 -14.63 0.93
C ARG A 183 -25.84 -14.71 1.03
N ALA A 184 -26.47 -13.78 1.76
CA ALA A 184 -27.92 -13.73 1.92
C ALA A 184 -28.66 -13.40 0.61
N ILE A 185 -28.10 -12.55 -0.25
CA ILE A 185 -28.72 -12.21 -1.54
C ILE A 185 -28.35 -13.18 -2.68
N GLU A 186 -27.33 -14.04 -2.51
CA GLU A 186 -26.84 -14.92 -3.57
C GLU A 186 -27.93 -15.86 -4.14
N PRO A 187 -28.80 -16.51 -3.35
CA PRO A 187 -29.91 -17.30 -3.90
C PRO A 187 -30.94 -16.45 -4.65
N LYS A 188 -31.13 -15.19 -4.24
CA LYS A 188 -32.01 -14.25 -4.95
C LYS A 188 -31.40 -13.81 -6.28
N LEU A 189 -30.09 -13.52 -6.28
CA LEU A 189 -29.31 -13.20 -7.47
C LEU A 189 -29.34 -14.35 -8.48
N ARG A 190 -29.19 -15.61 -8.01
CA ARG A 190 -29.34 -16.82 -8.84
C ARG A 190 -30.67 -16.82 -9.60
N ARG A 191 -31.80 -16.71 -8.89
CA ARG A 191 -33.13 -16.67 -9.52
C ARG A 191 -33.28 -15.53 -10.52
N ALA A 192 -32.69 -14.37 -10.23
CA ALA A 192 -32.73 -13.23 -11.15
C ALA A 192 -31.92 -13.51 -12.43
N CYS A 193 -30.79 -14.21 -12.34
CA CYS A 193 -30.03 -14.67 -13.50
C CYS A 193 -30.74 -15.77 -14.28
N ASP A 194 -31.44 -16.69 -13.62
CA ASP A 194 -32.26 -17.71 -14.28
C ASP A 194 -33.40 -17.06 -15.08
N PHE A 195 -34.03 -16.02 -14.52
CA PHE A 195 -35.00 -15.18 -15.23
C PHE A 195 -34.41 -14.50 -16.47
N LEU A 196 -33.18 -13.94 -16.36
CA LEU A 196 -32.48 -13.38 -17.52
C LEU A 196 -32.21 -14.43 -18.60
N ALA A 197 -31.76 -15.63 -18.21
CA ALA A 197 -31.46 -16.72 -19.14
C ALA A 197 -32.73 -17.20 -19.86
N ALA A 198 -33.84 -17.33 -19.16
CA ALA A 198 -35.13 -17.73 -19.73
C ALA A 198 -35.67 -16.71 -20.76
N GLY A 199 -35.37 -15.42 -20.59
CA GLY A 199 -35.77 -14.35 -21.52
C GLY A 199 -34.69 -13.92 -22.52
N GLU A 200 -33.55 -14.61 -22.60
CA GLU A 200 -32.37 -14.18 -23.38
C GLU A 200 -32.69 -13.93 -24.86
N SER A 201 -33.53 -14.78 -25.45
CA SER A 201 -33.94 -14.72 -26.86
C SER A 201 -34.67 -13.42 -27.22
N THR A 202 -35.21 -12.70 -26.23
CA THR A 202 -35.91 -11.41 -26.41
C THR A 202 -34.95 -10.21 -26.43
N ILE A 203 -33.73 -10.36 -25.93
CA ILE A 203 -32.79 -9.25 -25.70
C ILE A 203 -32.32 -8.64 -27.02
N LEU A 204 -31.80 -9.47 -27.95
CA LEU A 204 -31.29 -8.98 -29.23
C LEU A 204 -32.38 -8.36 -30.11
N PRO A 205 -33.56 -8.98 -30.32
CA PRO A 205 -34.64 -8.37 -31.08
C PRO A 205 -35.02 -6.97 -30.57
N LYS A 206 -34.99 -6.76 -29.24
CA LYS A 206 -35.36 -5.48 -28.62
C LYS A 206 -34.22 -4.45 -28.62
N SER A 207 -32.99 -4.89 -28.40
CA SER A 207 -31.85 -4.02 -28.09
C SER A 207 -30.87 -3.82 -29.23
N ARG A 208 -30.91 -4.61 -30.32
CA ARG A 208 -29.92 -4.52 -31.41
C ARG A 208 -29.82 -3.12 -32.03
N LYS A 209 -30.91 -2.35 -32.07
CA LYS A 209 -30.88 -0.95 -32.55
C LYS A 209 -30.06 0.02 -31.65
N ALA A 210 -29.64 -0.41 -30.46
CA ALA A 210 -28.93 0.39 -29.47
C ALA A 210 -27.83 -0.46 -28.81
N VAL A 211 -26.61 -0.42 -29.36
CA VAL A 211 -25.52 -1.32 -28.97
C VAL A 211 -25.16 -1.19 -27.49
N ASN A 212 -25.29 0.00 -26.91
CA ASN A 212 -25.11 0.19 -25.48
C ASN A 212 -25.98 -0.75 -24.62
N ARG A 213 -27.23 -1.00 -25.02
CA ARG A 213 -28.16 -1.89 -24.31
C ARG A 213 -27.74 -3.36 -24.42
N VAL A 214 -27.14 -3.75 -25.55
CA VAL A 214 -26.57 -5.10 -25.72
C VAL A 214 -25.40 -5.29 -24.76
N PHE A 215 -24.54 -4.29 -24.58
CA PHE A 215 -23.44 -4.35 -23.61
C PHE A 215 -23.90 -4.31 -22.15
N ILE A 216 -24.99 -3.60 -21.82
CA ILE A 216 -25.60 -3.66 -20.48
C ILE A 216 -26.03 -5.10 -20.16
N ALA A 217 -26.72 -5.76 -21.10
CA ALA A 217 -27.11 -7.16 -20.94
C ALA A 217 -25.89 -8.09 -20.84
N ALA A 218 -24.91 -7.93 -21.74
CA ALA A 218 -23.69 -8.72 -21.71
C ALA A 218 -22.92 -8.57 -20.38
N LYS A 219 -22.82 -7.33 -19.84
CA LYS A 219 -22.20 -7.05 -18.56
C LYS A 219 -22.98 -7.70 -17.40
N ALA A 220 -24.32 -7.71 -17.43
CA ALA A 220 -25.13 -8.41 -16.44
C ALA A 220 -24.81 -9.90 -16.41
N PHE A 221 -24.88 -10.58 -17.56
CA PHE A 221 -24.54 -12.00 -17.68
C PHE A 221 -23.10 -12.30 -17.24
N GLY A 222 -22.14 -11.49 -17.68
CA GLY A 222 -20.72 -11.73 -17.41
C GLY A 222 -20.35 -11.52 -15.94
N THR A 223 -20.69 -10.35 -15.39
CA THR A 223 -20.34 -10.04 -13.99
C THR A 223 -21.12 -10.90 -12.99
N CYS A 224 -22.42 -11.14 -13.22
CA CYS A 224 -23.17 -12.05 -12.36
C CYS A 224 -22.66 -13.49 -12.50
N GLY A 225 -22.34 -13.95 -13.71
CA GLY A 225 -21.71 -15.25 -13.95
C GLY A 225 -20.40 -15.41 -13.17
N LYS A 226 -19.55 -14.38 -13.11
CA LYS A 226 -18.34 -14.39 -12.27
C LYS A 226 -18.65 -14.40 -10.77
N VAL A 227 -19.66 -13.66 -10.31
CA VAL A 227 -20.09 -13.68 -8.88
C VAL A 227 -20.56 -15.07 -8.46
N LEU A 228 -21.34 -15.70 -9.34
CA LEU A 228 -22.08 -16.94 -9.14
C LEU A 228 -21.31 -18.20 -9.56
N ASN A 229 -20.08 -18.02 -10.06
CA ASN A 229 -19.25 -19.06 -10.66
C ASN A 229 -20.00 -19.92 -11.71
N ASP A 230 -20.72 -19.24 -12.61
CA ASP A 230 -21.59 -19.85 -13.62
C ASP A 230 -21.10 -19.53 -15.04
N GLU A 231 -20.41 -20.50 -15.63
CA GLU A 231 -19.83 -20.37 -16.96
C GLU A 231 -20.88 -20.31 -18.08
N SER A 232 -22.13 -20.75 -17.85
CA SER A 232 -23.19 -20.64 -18.85
C SER A 232 -23.64 -19.19 -19.05
N LEU A 233 -23.69 -18.42 -17.96
CA LEU A 233 -23.93 -16.97 -17.99
C LEU A 233 -22.76 -16.25 -18.65
N VAL A 234 -21.52 -16.62 -18.33
CA VAL A 234 -20.31 -16.07 -18.98
C VAL A 234 -20.30 -16.36 -20.48
N ALA A 235 -20.68 -17.58 -20.91
CA ALA A 235 -20.79 -17.92 -22.32
C ALA A 235 -21.86 -17.07 -23.04
N THR A 236 -22.99 -16.82 -22.38
CA THR A 236 -24.04 -15.93 -22.90
C THR A 236 -23.55 -14.48 -23.04
N SER A 237 -22.80 -13.97 -22.05
CA SER A 237 -22.12 -12.67 -22.12
C SER A 237 -21.24 -12.57 -23.36
N ARG A 238 -20.41 -13.59 -23.62
CA ARG A 238 -19.52 -13.64 -24.78
C ARG A 238 -20.30 -13.60 -26.10
N ARG A 239 -21.39 -14.35 -26.24
CA ARG A 239 -22.24 -14.32 -27.45
C ARG A 239 -22.82 -12.92 -27.70
N LEU A 240 -23.34 -12.26 -26.67
CA LEU A 240 -23.88 -10.91 -26.80
C LEU A 240 -22.78 -9.89 -27.19
N VAL A 241 -21.57 -10.04 -26.66
CA VAL A 241 -20.41 -9.23 -27.07
C VAL A 241 -20.08 -9.46 -28.54
N THR A 242 -20.04 -10.71 -29.01
CA THR A 242 -19.80 -11.02 -30.42
C THR A 242 -20.82 -10.34 -31.33
N GLU A 243 -22.10 -10.35 -30.98
CA GLU A 243 -23.14 -9.64 -31.75
C GLU A 243 -23.01 -8.12 -31.68
N ALA A 244 -22.58 -7.56 -30.55
CA ALA A 244 -22.33 -6.13 -30.40
C ALA A 244 -21.11 -5.67 -31.22
N LEU A 245 -20.05 -6.49 -31.30
CA LEU A 245 -18.85 -6.20 -32.07
C LEU A 245 -19.09 -6.12 -33.58
N ARG A 246 -20.16 -6.73 -34.10
CA ARG A 246 -20.58 -6.61 -35.51
C ARG A 246 -21.26 -5.27 -35.83
N GLN A 247 -21.61 -4.49 -34.82
CA GLN A 247 -22.40 -3.26 -34.95
C GLN A 247 -21.54 -2.02 -34.71
N ARG A 248 -20.40 -2.00 -35.40
CA ARG A 248 -19.45 -0.89 -35.43
C ARG A 248 -19.27 -0.42 -36.87
N ASP A 249 -18.93 0.85 -37.03
CA ASP A 249 -18.42 1.34 -38.32
C ASP A 249 -16.91 1.05 -38.50
N ASP A 250 -16.37 1.48 -39.63
CA ASP A 250 -14.97 1.25 -40.02
C ASP A 250 -13.96 1.96 -39.08
N GLU A 251 -14.39 3.03 -38.41
CA GLU A 251 -13.60 3.73 -37.37
C GLU A 251 -13.67 3.02 -36.01
N GLY A 252 -14.54 2.03 -35.87
CA GLY A 252 -14.73 1.22 -34.67
C GLY A 252 -15.75 1.80 -33.69
N VAL A 253 -16.55 2.80 -34.08
CA VAL A 253 -17.59 3.42 -33.24
C VAL A 253 -18.80 2.50 -33.16
N PHE A 254 -19.31 2.27 -31.95
CA PHE A 254 -20.51 1.47 -31.75
C PHE A 254 -21.76 2.25 -32.16
N LEU A 255 -22.59 1.65 -33.00
CA LEU A 255 -23.71 2.32 -33.65
C LEU A 255 -24.96 2.37 -32.76
N GLU A 256 -25.63 3.52 -32.79
CA GLU A 256 -26.85 3.82 -32.04
C GLU A 256 -27.93 4.31 -33.01
N HIS A 257 -28.96 3.48 -33.22
CA HIS A 257 -29.97 3.67 -34.26
C HIS A 257 -29.36 3.87 -35.66
N GLY A 258 -28.29 3.10 -35.96
CA GLY A 258 -27.62 3.12 -37.26
C GLY A 258 -26.64 4.27 -37.47
N GLY A 259 -26.39 5.12 -36.48
CA GLY A 259 -25.37 6.19 -36.59
C GLY A 259 -24.58 6.41 -35.30
N ARG A 260 -23.72 7.43 -35.31
CA ARG A 260 -22.80 7.73 -34.21
C ARG A 260 -23.50 8.50 -33.08
N ASP A 261 -23.08 8.27 -31.84
CA ASP A 261 -23.56 9.02 -30.67
C ASP A 261 -22.45 9.10 -29.62
N SER A 262 -21.92 10.30 -29.38
CA SER A 262 -20.78 10.52 -28.48
C SER A 262 -21.09 10.25 -27.02
N SER A 263 -22.36 10.27 -26.59
CA SER A 263 -22.72 9.88 -25.23
C SER A 263 -22.83 8.37 -25.10
N TYR A 264 -23.53 7.71 -26.02
CA TYR A 264 -23.81 6.28 -25.91
C TYR A 264 -22.63 5.41 -26.33
N ASN A 265 -21.74 5.88 -27.21
CA ASN A 265 -20.45 5.23 -27.43
C ASN A 265 -19.63 5.21 -26.12
N ALA A 266 -19.63 6.29 -25.34
CA ALA A 266 -18.98 6.31 -24.03
C ALA A 266 -19.62 5.35 -23.02
N VAL A 267 -20.96 5.24 -23.01
CA VAL A 267 -21.67 4.24 -22.19
C VAL A 267 -21.24 2.82 -22.57
N THR A 268 -21.15 2.54 -23.87
CA THR A 268 -20.65 1.26 -24.38
C THR A 268 -19.21 0.99 -23.94
N LEU A 269 -18.31 1.97 -24.12
CA LEU A 269 -16.91 1.89 -23.68
C LEU A 269 -16.83 1.55 -22.19
N LEU A 270 -17.55 2.29 -21.33
CA LEU A 270 -17.54 2.05 -19.89
C LEU A 270 -17.93 0.60 -19.56
N PHE A 271 -19.08 0.13 -20.07
CA PHE A 271 -19.60 -1.18 -19.69
C PHE A 271 -18.77 -2.33 -20.25
N ALA A 272 -18.29 -2.20 -21.49
CA ALA A 272 -17.42 -3.18 -22.12
C ALA A 272 -16.05 -3.27 -21.44
N GLN A 273 -15.44 -2.13 -21.06
CA GLN A 273 -14.18 -2.10 -20.33
C GLN A 273 -14.32 -2.74 -18.94
N VAL A 274 -15.39 -2.41 -18.20
CA VAL A 274 -15.65 -3.05 -16.90
C VAL A 274 -15.84 -4.56 -17.07
N LEU A 275 -16.58 -5.01 -18.09
CA LEU A 275 -16.74 -6.43 -18.36
C LEU A 275 -15.39 -7.11 -18.66
N ALA A 276 -14.55 -6.49 -19.49
CA ALA A 276 -13.23 -7.02 -19.88
C ALA A 276 -12.25 -7.17 -18.70
N LEU A 277 -12.39 -6.36 -17.64
CA LEU A 277 -11.61 -6.52 -16.39
C LEU A 277 -11.92 -7.83 -15.65
N HIS A 278 -13.14 -8.34 -15.76
CA HIS A 278 -13.59 -9.53 -15.01
C HIS A 278 -13.72 -10.79 -15.87
N VAL A 279 -13.95 -10.61 -17.18
CA VAL A 279 -14.12 -11.68 -18.15
C VAL A 279 -13.12 -11.46 -19.28
N PRO A 280 -12.04 -12.27 -19.39
CA PRO A 280 -11.02 -12.06 -20.42
C PRO A 280 -11.61 -12.15 -21.84
N MET A 281 -11.52 -11.05 -22.61
CA MET A 281 -12.04 -10.93 -23.99
C MET A 281 -11.07 -10.12 -24.87
N PRO A 282 -10.00 -10.72 -25.42
CA PRO A 282 -8.97 -9.98 -26.17
C PRO A 282 -9.50 -9.22 -27.39
N GLU A 283 -10.44 -9.80 -28.14
CA GLU A 283 -11.06 -9.13 -29.31
C GLU A 283 -11.86 -7.87 -28.93
N LEU A 284 -12.47 -7.88 -27.73
CA LEU A 284 -13.16 -6.73 -27.19
C LEU A 284 -12.15 -5.63 -26.80
N ASP A 285 -11.02 -6.00 -26.21
CA ASP A 285 -9.97 -5.04 -25.83
C ASP A 285 -9.50 -4.18 -27.01
N GLU A 286 -9.21 -4.82 -28.15
CA GLU A 286 -8.81 -4.14 -29.38
C GLU A 286 -9.93 -3.26 -29.96
N ALA A 287 -11.18 -3.70 -29.84
CA ALA A 287 -12.33 -2.89 -30.23
C ALA A 287 -12.41 -1.58 -29.42
N LEU A 288 -12.18 -1.68 -28.11
CA LEU A 288 -12.30 -0.56 -27.19
C LEU A 288 -11.22 0.49 -27.43
N LYS A 289 -9.99 0.09 -27.80
CA LYS A 289 -8.93 1.02 -28.21
C LYS A 289 -9.35 1.89 -29.40
N LYS A 290 -10.00 1.30 -30.41
CA LYS A 290 -10.49 2.07 -31.57
C LYS A 290 -11.63 3.02 -31.20
N ALA A 291 -12.64 2.52 -30.50
CA ALA A 291 -13.79 3.31 -30.04
C ALA A 291 -13.37 4.47 -29.11
N ALA A 292 -12.37 4.25 -28.24
CA ALA A 292 -11.85 5.26 -27.33
C ALA A 292 -11.11 6.39 -28.07
N ARG A 293 -10.33 6.08 -29.12
CA ARG A 293 -9.69 7.13 -29.95
C ARG A 293 -10.73 8.07 -30.57
N TRP A 294 -11.83 7.52 -31.09
CA TRP A 294 -12.93 8.36 -31.57
C TRP A 294 -13.58 9.15 -30.44
N GLN A 295 -13.84 8.52 -29.28
CA GLN A 295 -14.44 9.22 -28.14
C GLN A 295 -13.59 10.41 -27.66
N ILE A 296 -12.26 10.27 -27.63
CA ILE A 296 -11.32 11.32 -27.25
C ILE A 296 -11.43 12.52 -28.21
N SER A 297 -11.58 12.28 -29.51
CA SER A 297 -11.73 13.35 -30.50
C SER A 297 -13.05 14.13 -30.36
N ARG A 298 -14.02 13.59 -29.60
CA ARG A 298 -15.29 14.24 -29.26
C ARG A 298 -15.25 15.03 -27.97
N ILE A 299 -14.10 15.12 -27.31
CA ILE A 299 -13.90 16.03 -26.19
C ILE A 299 -13.21 17.28 -26.69
N LEU A 300 -13.94 18.40 -26.75
CA LEU A 300 -13.40 19.69 -27.16
C LEU A 300 -12.35 20.19 -26.15
N ASP A 301 -11.55 21.17 -26.55
CA ASP A 301 -10.57 21.81 -25.66
C ASP A 301 -11.24 22.45 -24.43
N SER A 302 -12.49 22.90 -24.57
CA SER A 302 -13.30 23.42 -23.47
C SER A 302 -13.66 22.36 -22.42
N GLY A 303 -13.58 21.07 -22.78
CA GLY A 303 -14.11 19.94 -22.00
C GLY A 303 -15.56 19.59 -22.32
N GLU A 304 -16.22 20.35 -23.18
CA GLU A 304 -17.54 20.02 -23.70
C GLU A 304 -17.49 18.77 -24.59
N VAL A 305 -18.51 17.93 -24.50
CA VAL A 305 -18.67 16.75 -25.35
C VAL A 305 -19.35 17.18 -26.65
N ASP A 306 -18.66 17.02 -27.78
CA ASP A 306 -19.18 17.35 -29.11
C ASP A 306 -20.32 16.39 -29.49
N THR A 307 -21.49 16.97 -29.76
CA THR A 307 -22.72 16.26 -30.11
C THR A 307 -23.05 16.35 -31.61
N ARG A 308 -22.21 17.02 -32.41
CA ARG A 308 -22.43 17.14 -33.86
C ARG A 308 -22.45 15.75 -34.49
N GLY A 309 -23.57 15.44 -35.15
CA GLY A 309 -23.79 14.14 -35.77
C GLY A 309 -24.34 13.06 -34.83
N ASN A 310 -24.63 13.37 -33.56
CA ASN A 310 -25.30 12.42 -32.67
C ASN A 310 -26.70 12.07 -33.19
N THR A 311 -27.02 10.77 -33.17
CA THR A 311 -28.34 10.28 -33.60
C THR A 311 -29.41 10.36 -32.52
N ARG A 312 -29.05 10.36 -31.22
CA ARG A 312 -30.01 10.23 -30.11
C ARG A 312 -29.87 11.30 -29.02
N THR A 313 -28.71 11.40 -28.38
CA THR A 313 -28.51 12.22 -27.17
C THR A 313 -27.98 13.62 -27.48
N GLY A 314 -28.40 14.61 -26.67
CA GLY A 314 -27.96 16.00 -26.82
C GLY A 314 -28.54 16.74 -28.05
N VAL A 315 -29.46 16.11 -28.78
CA VAL A 315 -30.06 16.63 -30.03
C VAL A 315 -31.59 16.63 -30.05
N GLY A 316 -32.24 16.46 -28.89
CA GLY A 316 -33.71 16.51 -28.80
C GLY A 316 -34.46 15.23 -29.21
N LYS A 317 -33.77 14.18 -29.68
CA LYS A 317 -34.38 13.03 -30.35
C LYS A 317 -34.63 11.79 -29.48
N GLU A 318 -34.16 11.81 -28.23
CA GLU A 318 -34.32 10.71 -27.28
C GLU A 318 -35.09 11.19 -26.05
N PRO A 319 -36.33 10.71 -25.80
CA PRO A 319 -37.08 11.08 -24.61
C PRO A 319 -36.49 10.43 -23.35
N GLY A 320 -36.39 11.23 -22.29
CA GLY A 320 -36.02 10.85 -20.94
C GLY A 320 -37.17 10.21 -20.17
N TYR A 321 -36.88 9.80 -18.94
CA TYR A 321 -37.83 9.08 -18.07
C TYR A 321 -39.10 9.89 -17.72
N ASN A 322 -39.00 11.22 -17.76
CA ASN A 322 -40.07 12.19 -17.54
C ASN A 322 -40.55 12.88 -18.84
N GLY A 323 -40.18 12.35 -20.02
CA GLY A 323 -40.51 12.92 -21.31
C GLY A 323 -39.60 14.07 -21.79
N GLN A 324 -38.68 14.57 -20.97
CA GLN A 324 -37.71 15.60 -21.38
C GLN A 324 -36.59 15.01 -22.25
N PRO A 325 -36.05 15.72 -23.25
CA PRO A 325 -34.95 15.22 -24.06
C PRO A 325 -33.73 14.83 -23.22
N LYS A 326 -33.12 13.67 -23.51
CA LYS A 326 -31.91 13.23 -22.81
C LYS A 326 -30.71 14.08 -23.21
N GLY A 327 -30.06 14.65 -22.21
CA GLY A 327 -28.73 15.25 -22.32
C GLY A 327 -27.61 14.21 -22.41
N ILE A 328 -26.37 14.69 -22.39
CA ILE A 328 -25.17 13.85 -22.41
C ILE A 328 -24.93 13.20 -21.05
N ASN A 329 -24.61 11.90 -21.05
CA ASN A 329 -24.24 11.12 -19.87
C ASN A 329 -22.80 11.41 -19.46
N HIS A 330 -22.54 12.60 -18.93
CA HIS A 330 -21.19 13.05 -18.62
C HIS A 330 -20.46 12.14 -17.62
N ASN A 331 -21.16 11.58 -16.62
CA ASN A 331 -20.54 10.67 -15.66
C ASN A 331 -19.98 9.42 -16.35
N GLU A 332 -20.74 8.83 -17.27
CA GLU A 332 -20.28 7.70 -18.07
C GLU A 332 -19.16 8.08 -19.04
N VAL A 333 -19.15 9.29 -19.61
CA VAL A 333 -18.04 9.81 -20.43
C VAL A 333 -16.75 9.89 -19.61
N ILE A 334 -16.81 10.51 -18.43
CA ILE A 334 -15.67 10.67 -17.52
C ILE A 334 -15.12 9.28 -17.12
N LEU A 335 -16.00 8.37 -16.67
CA LEU A 335 -15.57 7.04 -16.23
C LEU A 335 -15.04 6.18 -17.37
N ALA A 336 -15.63 6.23 -18.56
CA ALA A 336 -15.16 5.49 -19.72
C ALA A 336 -13.72 5.88 -20.08
N LEU A 337 -13.48 7.18 -20.20
CA LEU A 337 -12.17 7.73 -20.57
C LEU A 337 -11.12 7.54 -19.47
N ALA A 338 -11.50 7.73 -18.20
CA ALA A 338 -10.59 7.55 -17.09
C ALA A 338 -10.18 6.07 -16.91
N LEU A 339 -11.13 5.13 -16.99
CA LEU A 339 -10.83 3.70 -16.96
C LEU A 339 -9.94 3.30 -18.15
N HIS A 340 -10.25 3.79 -19.35
CA HIS A 340 -9.45 3.53 -20.53
C HIS A 340 -7.99 4.00 -20.34
N GLY A 341 -7.82 5.23 -19.84
CA GLY A 341 -6.51 5.79 -19.65
C GLY A 341 -5.69 5.11 -18.55
N ILE A 342 -6.33 4.60 -17.49
CA ILE A 342 -5.64 3.82 -16.45
C ILE A 342 -5.28 2.42 -16.97
N VAL A 343 -6.26 1.69 -17.51
CA VAL A 343 -6.08 0.28 -17.93
C VAL A 343 -5.10 0.16 -19.08
N HIS A 344 -5.13 1.08 -20.05
CA HIS A 344 -4.27 1.07 -21.23
C HIS A 344 -3.10 2.05 -21.16
N ARG A 345 -2.89 2.73 -20.02
CA ARG A 345 -1.85 3.77 -19.85
C ARG A 345 -1.93 4.86 -20.93
N ASN A 346 -3.15 5.27 -21.29
CA ASN A 346 -3.44 6.26 -22.32
C ASN A 346 -3.69 7.64 -21.69
N SER A 347 -2.66 8.50 -21.67
CA SER A 347 -2.74 9.84 -21.08
C SER A 347 -3.77 10.74 -21.76
N GLN A 348 -3.93 10.65 -23.08
CA GLN A 348 -4.92 11.46 -23.82
C GLN A 348 -6.35 11.17 -23.35
N ALA A 349 -6.65 9.91 -23.02
CA ALA A 349 -7.94 9.53 -22.47
C ALA A 349 -8.15 10.12 -21.06
N LEU A 350 -7.13 10.05 -20.19
CA LEU A 350 -7.18 10.64 -18.85
C LEU A 350 -7.33 12.16 -18.88
N ASP A 351 -6.60 12.84 -19.76
CA ASP A 351 -6.70 14.30 -19.95
C ASP A 351 -8.10 14.69 -20.44
N ALA A 352 -8.64 13.94 -21.39
CA ALA A 352 -10.00 14.14 -21.88
C ALA A 352 -11.03 13.94 -20.76
N ALA A 353 -10.88 12.91 -19.92
CA ALA A 353 -11.73 12.72 -18.74
C ALA A 353 -11.64 13.90 -17.76
N GLY A 354 -10.44 14.43 -17.54
CA GLY A 354 -10.18 15.60 -16.70
C GLY A 354 -10.85 16.87 -17.22
N ARG A 355 -10.79 17.11 -18.54
CA ARG A 355 -11.48 18.24 -19.18
C ARG A 355 -13.00 18.14 -19.04
N VAL A 356 -13.59 16.96 -19.29
CA VAL A 356 -15.03 16.75 -19.11
C VAL A 356 -15.44 16.93 -17.65
N MET A 357 -14.65 16.42 -16.70
CA MET A 357 -14.88 16.64 -15.27
C MET A 357 -14.90 18.14 -14.93
N ALA A 358 -13.91 18.90 -15.40
CA ALA A 358 -13.85 20.34 -15.19
C ALA A 358 -15.03 21.09 -15.84
N TRP A 359 -15.48 20.65 -17.02
CA TRP A 359 -16.66 21.19 -17.70
C TRP A 359 -17.95 20.98 -16.88
N THR A 360 -18.15 19.77 -16.35
CA THR A 360 -19.35 19.44 -15.54
C THR A 360 -19.39 20.15 -14.18
N ARG A 361 -18.26 20.67 -13.71
CA ARG A 361 -18.13 21.39 -12.44
C ARG A 361 -18.31 22.89 -12.60
N ARG A 362 -19.03 23.39 -13.61
CA ARG A 362 -19.30 24.82 -13.77
C ARG A 362 -20.66 25.22 -13.19
N ASP A 363 -20.76 26.38 -12.56
CA ASP A 363 -22.03 26.95 -12.10
C ASP A 363 -22.81 27.59 -13.26
N ALA A 364 -24.02 28.09 -12.96
CA ALA A 364 -24.87 28.78 -13.94
C ALA A 364 -24.24 30.05 -14.55
N SER A 365 -23.14 30.56 -13.98
CA SER A 365 -22.36 31.68 -14.51
C SER A 365 -21.13 31.24 -15.31
N GLY A 366 -20.90 29.93 -15.46
CA GLY A 366 -19.77 29.36 -16.19
C GLY A 366 -18.46 29.28 -15.38
N LYS A 367 -18.46 29.63 -14.09
CA LYS A 367 -17.29 29.51 -13.20
C LYS A 367 -17.17 28.10 -12.66
N ALA A 368 -15.94 27.61 -12.53
CA ALA A 368 -15.68 26.33 -11.87
C ALA A 368 -16.15 26.39 -10.41
N VAL A 369 -17.13 25.55 -10.07
CA VAL A 369 -17.60 25.22 -8.72
C VAL A 369 -16.51 24.38 -8.07
N PRO A 370 -15.85 24.91 -7.02
CA PRO A 370 -14.99 24.09 -6.19
C PRO A 370 -15.83 22.97 -5.58
N ALA A 371 -15.26 21.76 -5.45
CA ALA A 371 -15.87 20.72 -4.64
C ALA A 371 -16.27 21.32 -3.28
N VAL A 372 -17.48 21.04 -2.81
CA VAL A 372 -18.02 21.53 -1.53
C VAL A 372 -16.92 21.47 -0.47
N GLN A 373 -16.52 22.66 0.01
CA GLN A 373 -15.48 22.83 1.01
C GLN A 373 -16.04 22.43 2.37
N THR A 374 -15.90 21.15 2.69
CA THR A 374 -15.72 20.71 4.07
C THR A 374 -14.22 20.78 4.38
N ALA A 375 -13.89 21.61 5.38
CA ALA A 375 -12.55 22.07 5.80
C ALA A 375 -11.72 22.76 4.70
N PRO A 376 -10.76 23.66 5.04
CA PRO A 376 -9.80 24.17 4.07
C PRO A 376 -9.13 22.99 3.37
N ALA A 377 -9.12 22.99 2.03
CA ALA A 377 -8.55 21.91 1.21
C ALA A 377 -7.09 21.54 1.57
N VAL A 378 -6.41 22.43 2.30
CA VAL A 378 -5.02 22.40 2.72
C VAL A 378 -4.67 21.23 3.65
N PHE A 379 -5.61 20.75 4.48
CA PHE A 379 -5.33 19.70 5.47
C PHE A 379 -5.93 18.33 5.12
N ARG A 380 -6.45 18.10 3.90
CA ARG A 380 -6.99 16.76 3.58
C ARG A 380 -5.89 15.70 3.65
N GLN A 381 -6.19 14.54 4.24
CA GLN A 381 -5.30 13.39 4.15
C GLN A 381 -5.33 12.84 2.73
N THR A 382 -4.36 13.24 1.92
CA THR A 382 -4.28 12.86 0.50
C THR A 382 -3.37 11.65 0.27
N ALA A 383 -2.40 11.43 1.15
CA ALA A 383 -1.47 10.30 1.04
C ALA A 383 -2.21 8.95 1.18
N PRO A 384 -1.89 7.95 0.34
CA PRO A 384 -2.53 6.64 0.39
C PRO A 384 -2.46 6.00 1.78
N ALA A 385 -3.54 5.33 2.18
CA ALA A 385 -3.56 4.54 3.41
C ALA A 385 -2.55 3.39 3.32
N LEU A 386 -1.82 3.16 4.41
CA LEU A 386 -0.87 2.07 4.54
C LEU A 386 -1.59 0.73 4.69
N ARG A 387 -1.04 -0.29 4.05
CA ARG A 387 -1.63 -1.62 4.01
C ARG A 387 -1.24 -2.43 5.24
N LEU A 388 -2.20 -3.16 5.81
CA LEU A 388 -1.95 -4.19 6.82
C LEU A 388 -1.42 -5.47 6.16
N LEU A 389 -1.02 -6.47 6.96
CA LEU A 389 -0.66 -7.77 6.40
C LEU A 389 -1.86 -8.35 5.62
N PRO A 390 -1.65 -8.91 4.42
CA PRO A 390 -2.70 -9.59 3.67
C PRO A 390 -3.51 -10.56 4.54
N GLY A 391 -4.83 -10.60 4.38
CA GLY A 391 -5.71 -11.46 5.21
C GLY A 391 -5.92 -10.97 6.65
N SER A 392 -5.31 -9.85 7.05
CA SER A 392 -5.44 -9.29 8.39
C SER A 392 -6.21 -7.97 8.39
N THR A 393 -7.08 -7.78 9.38
CA THR A 393 -7.85 -6.54 9.59
C THR A 393 -7.23 -5.63 10.65
N ASN A 394 -6.17 -6.09 11.32
CA ASN A 394 -5.55 -5.41 12.44
C ASN A 394 -4.03 -5.29 12.27
N PHE A 395 -3.44 -4.41 13.07
CA PHE A 395 -2.00 -4.36 13.29
C PHE A 395 -1.50 -5.62 14.02
N HIS A 396 -0.23 -5.98 13.78
CA HIS A 396 0.43 -7.10 14.46
C HIS A 396 1.59 -6.68 15.35
N PHE A 397 1.61 -7.24 16.55
CA PHE A 397 2.76 -7.21 17.46
C PHE A 397 3.24 -8.65 17.61
N SER A 398 4.45 -8.96 17.15
CA SER A 398 4.97 -10.32 17.12
C SER A 398 5.88 -10.65 18.29
N ILE A 399 6.14 -11.94 18.47
CA ILE A 399 7.28 -12.43 19.24
C ILE A 399 8.38 -12.90 18.29
N TYR A 400 9.62 -12.59 18.66
CA TYR A 400 10.84 -13.03 18.00
C TYR A 400 11.27 -14.38 18.55
N GLY A 401 11.08 -15.42 17.74
CA GLY A 401 11.33 -16.82 18.11
C GLY A 401 10.20 -17.47 18.90
N GLY A 402 10.38 -18.74 19.23
CA GLY A 402 9.42 -19.55 19.97
C GLY A 402 9.67 -21.04 19.77
N PRO A 403 8.91 -21.91 20.45
CA PRO A 403 8.97 -23.35 20.20
C PRO A 403 8.48 -23.70 18.79
N SER A 404 9.14 -24.67 18.16
CA SER A 404 8.77 -25.22 16.84
C SER A 404 8.10 -26.59 16.93
N GLU A 405 8.11 -27.24 18.09
CA GLU A 405 7.34 -28.47 18.32
C GLU A 405 5.85 -28.10 18.44
N ALA A 406 4.99 -28.88 17.79
CA ALA A 406 3.59 -28.51 17.58
C ALA A 406 2.79 -28.34 18.89
N ARG A 407 2.99 -29.20 19.90
CA ARG A 407 2.28 -29.09 21.17
C ARG A 407 2.78 -27.92 22.00
N GLU A 408 4.09 -27.73 22.06
CA GLU A 408 4.69 -26.58 22.74
C GLU A 408 4.28 -25.25 22.08
N LEU A 409 4.27 -25.19 20.75
CA LEU A 409 3.79 -24.03 20.01
C LEU A 409 2.31 -23.75 20.28
N GLU A 410 1.46 -24.77 20.29
CA GLU A 410 0.04 -24.60 20.63
C GLU A 410 -0.15 -24.03 22.05
N SER A 411 0.60 -24.53 23.04
CA SER A 411 0.60 -24.00 24.41
C SER A 411 1.08 -22.54 24.43
N PHE A 412 2.17 -22.25 23.71
CA PHE A 412 2.76 -20.93 23.64
C PHE A 412 1.81 -19.89 23.01
N LEU A 413 1.22 -20.19 21.84
CA LEU A 413 0.27 -19.29 21.18
C LEU A 413 -0.96 -19.01 22.05
N LYS A 414 -1.47 -20.03 22.75
CA LYS A 414 -2.57 -19.85 23.71
C LYS A 414 -2.18 -18.91 24.85
N ALA A 415 -0.94 -19.00 25.34
CA ALA A 415 -0.44 -18.09 26.37
C ALA A 415 -0.30 -16.65 25.85
N LEU A 416 0.23 -16.46 24.63
CA LEU A 416 0.31 -15.13 24.01
C LEU A 416 -1.05 -14.45 23.90
N GLU A 417 -2.08 -15.20 23.50
CA GLU A 417 -3.45 -14.73 23.41
C GLU A 417 -4.02 -14.39 24.80
N THR A 418 -3.89 -15.30 25.76
CA THR A 418 -4.42 -15.14 27.14
C THR A 418 -3.77 -13.96 27.86
N LEU A 419 -2.47 -13.76 27.66
CA LEU A 419 -1.70 -12.66 28.25
C LEU A 419 -1.85 -11.34 27.48
N GLY A 420 -2.53 -11.36 26.33
CA GLY A 420 -2.67 -10.19 25.47
C GLY A 420 -1.34 -9.67 24.91
N LEU A 421 -0.34 -10.54 24.76
CA LEU A 421 1.05 -10.14 24.51
C LEU A 421 1.42 -10.02 23.04
N ALA A 422 0.88 -10.86 22.16
CA ALA A 422 1.22 -10.87 20.74
C ALA A 422 0.13 -11.54 19.89
N ASN A 423 0.18 -11.32 18.58
CA ASN A 423 -0.73 -11.89 17.58
C ASN A 423 -0.04 -12.22 16.25
N ALA A 424 1.29 -12.38 16.27
CA ALA A 424 2.11 -12.82 15.14
C ALA A 424 3.44 -13.43 15.65
N LEU A 425 4.22 -14.05 14.77
CA LEU A 425 5.61 -14.46 15.04
C LEU A 425 6.54 -13.87 13.99
N ASP A 426 7.71 -13.39 14.41
CA ASP A 426 8.76 -12.87 13.50
C ASP A 426 10.14 -12.90 14.16
N PRO A 427 11.04 -13.84 13.79
CA PRO A 427 10.75 -15.02 13.01
C PRO A 427 10.02 -16.07 13.85
N GLY A 428 9.21 -16.89 13.18
CA GLY A 428 8.63 -18.13 13.67
C GLY A 428 9.46 -19.35 13.24
N PRO A 429 8.82 -20.53 13.15
CA PRO A 429 9.50 -21.77 12.74
C PRO A 429 10.22 -21.64 11.40
N SER A 430 11.28 -22.44 11.21
CA SER A 430 12.02 -22.46 9.95
C SER A 430 11.14 -22.93 8.80
N ALA A 431 11.28 -22.31 7.63
CA ALA A 431 10.61 -22.64 6.37
C ALA A 431 11.12 -23.96 5.78
N THR A 432 11.01 -25.06 6.54
CA THR A 432 11.45 -26.39 6.14
C THR A 432 10.34 -27.42 6.34
N ALA A 433 10.40 -28.53 5.61
CA ALA A 433 9.45 -29.63 5.73
C ALA A 433 9.38 -30.20 7.17
N GLY A 434 10.47 -30.10 7.94
CA GLY A 434 10.53 -30.49 9.34
C GLY A 434 9.60 -29.67 10.26
N SER A 435 9.21 -28.46 9.85
CA SER A 435 8.31 -27.59 10.60
C SER A 435 6.82 -27.80 10.27
N ARG A 436 6.48 -28.83 9.47
CA ARG A 436 5.10 -29.07 9.01
C ARG A 436 4.05 -29.05 10.13
N GLY A 437 4.32 -29.72 11.26
CA GLY A 437 3.40 -29.74 12.40
C GLY A 437 3.18 -28.36 13.01
N ALA A 438 4.21 -27.50 13.01
CA ALA A 438 4.07 -26.11 13.45
C ALA A 438 3.22 -25.28 12.47
N PHE A 439 3.36 -25.52 11.16
CA PHE A 439 2.54 -24.85 10.16
C PHE A 439 1.07 -25.25 10.25
N GLU A 440 0.76 -26.51 10.56
CA GLU A 440 -0.62 -26.96 10.80
C GLU A 440 -1.24 -26.25 12.02
N VAL A 441 -0.46 -26.05 13.09
CA VAL A 441 -0.88 -25.28 14.27
C VAL A 441 -1.16 -23.83 13.91
N LEU A 442 -0.23 -23.16 13.23
CA LEU A 442 -0.37 -21.76 12.81
C LEU A 442 -1.54 -21.57 11.85
N ALA A 443 -1.74 -22.48 10.90
CA ALA A 443 -2.86 -22.49 9.96
C ALA A 443 -4.21 -22.61 10.70
N ARG A 444 -4.34 -23.57 11.63
CA ARG A 444 -5.55 -23.77 12.42
C ARG A 444 -5.87 -22.55 13.29
N ARG A 445 -4.85 -21.92 13.88
CA ARG A 445 -4.96 -20.72 14.72
C ARG A 445 -5.09 -19.42 13.92
N ARG A 446 -4.93 -19.49 12.59
CA ARG A 446 -4.85 -18.33 11.68
C ARG A 446 -3.82 -17.28 12.10
N TRP A 447 -2.64 -17.75 12.51
CA TRP A 447 -1.61 -16.92 13.14
C TRP A 447 -0.56 -16.45 12.12
N PRO A 448 -0.49 -15.16 11.76
CA PRO A 448 0.50 -14.65 10.81
C PRO A 448 1.93 -14.89 11.27
N VAL A 449 2.81 -15.19 10.32
CA VAL A 449 4.18 -15.58 10.64
C VAL A 449 5.18 -15.09 9.59
N ILE A 450 6.28 -14.50 10.04
CA ILE A 450 7.50 -14.44 9.25
C ILE A 450 8.31 -15.68 9.58
N LEU A 451 8.57 -16.53 8.61
CA LEU A 451 9.32 -17.78 8.77
C LEU A 451 10.82 -17.51 8.79
N TYR A 452 11.52 -18.23 9.66
CA TYR A 452 12.98 -18.27 9.59
C TYR A 452 13.40 -19.01 8.32
N PRO A 453 14.40 -18.56 7.57
CA PRO A 453 14.79 -19.21 6.32
C PRO A 453 15.40 -20.61 6.51
N PRO A 454 15.35 -21.46 5.47
CA PRO A 454 16.07 -22.73 5.46
C PRO A 454 17.56 -22.52 5.72
N ASP A 455 18.20 -23.46 6.43
CA ASP A 455 19.65 -23.43 6.69
C ASP A 455 20.18 -22.13 7.38
N GLY A 456 19.28 -21.46 8.10
CA GLY A 456 19.57 -20.37 9.04
C GLY A 456 20.50 -19.28 8.49
N GLY A 457 21.67 -19.09 9.11
CA GLY A 457 22.58 -17.99 8.78
C GLY A 457 23.06 -17.95 7.33
N ARG A 458 22.98 -19.06 6.58
CA ARG A 458 23.29 -19.09 5.14
C ARG A 458 22.27 -18.34 4.29
N MET A 459 21.15 -17.89 4.87
CA MET A 459 20.09 -17.12 4.22
C MET A 459 20.53 -15.87 3.47
N GLN A 460 21.70 -15.33 3.81
CA GLN A 460 22.25 -14.12 3.19
C GLN A 460 23.20 -14.46 2.02
N LEU A 461 23.69 -15.69 1.92
CA LEU A 461 24.65 -16.12 0.90
C LEU A 461 23.96 -16.49 -0.42
N GLU A 462 24.23 -15.72 -1.47
CA GLU A 462 23.74 -15.98 -2.83
C GLU A 462 24.34 -17.26 -3.41
N GLY A 463 23.48 -18.20 -3.82
CA GLY A 463 23.89 -19.53 -4.30
C GLY A 463 24.12 -20.56 -3.19
N SER A 464 23.79 -20.25 -1.94
CA SER A 464 23.93 -21.19 -0.82
C SER A 464 22.84 -22.26 -0.78
N THR A 465 22.89 -23.07 0.27
CA THR A 465 21.92 -24.13 0.60
C THR A 465 20.63 -23.61 1.26
N SER A 466 20.53 -22.31 1.57
CA SER A 466 19.28 -21.68 2.03
C SER A 466 18.30 -21.46 0.86
N VAL A 467 17.78 -22.55 0.30
CA VAL A 467 16.82 -22.57 -0.79
C VAL A 467 15.60 -23.38 -0.37
N LEU A 468 14.41 -22.89 -0.69
CA LEU A 468 13.17 -23.60 -0.42
C LEU A 468 13.04 -24.80 -1.37
N SER A 469 13.19 -26.03 -0.84
CA SER A 469 13.00 -27.24 -1.63
C SER A 469 11.52 -27.47 -1.96
N ALA A 470 11.22 -28.44 -2.83
CA ALA A 470 9.83 -28.79 -3.15
C ALA A 470 9.04 -29.28 -1.92
N ASP A 471 9.70 -30.00 -1.01
CA ASP A 471 9.08 -30.48 0.23
C ASP A 471 8.87 -29.33 1.22
N ASP A 472 9.81 -28.39 1.30
CA ASP A 472 9.67 -27.19 2.13
C ASP A 472 8.52 -26.31 1.63
N GLU A 473 8.44 -26.06 0.32
CA GLU A 473 7.34 -25.35 -0.34
C GLU A 473 6.00 -26.03 -0.06
N ALA A 474 5.92 -27.36 -0.18
CA ALA A 474 4.71 -28.11 0.11
C ALA A 474 4.26 -27.99 1.57
N ALA A 475 5.21 -27.87 2.52
CA ALA A 475 4.90 -27.65 3.92
C ALA A 475 4.41 -26.21 4.17
N VAL A 476 5.08 -25.20 3.60
CA VAL A 476 4.68 -23.78 3.74
C VAL A 476 3.29 -23.52 3.15
N ARG A 477 2.93 -24.19 2.04
CA ARG A 477 1.60 -24.07 1.40
C ARG A 477 0.41 -24.41 2.29
N ILE A 478 0.63 -25.07 3.43
CA ILE A 478 -0.41 -25.29 4.45
C ILE A 478 -0.93 -23.94 4.96
N LEU A 479 -0.04 -22.94 5.15
CA LEU A 479 -0.41 -21.59 5.56
C LEU A 479 -1.17 -20.86 4.45
N ASP A 480 -0.70 -20.97 3.20
CA ASP A 480 -1.35 -20.38 2.03
C ASP A 480 -2.80 -20.91 1.87
N GLY A 481 -2.98 -22.22 1.98
CA GLY A 481 -4.30 -22.87 1.90
C GLY A 481 -5.26 -22.47 3.01
N ALA A 482 -4.73 -22.05 4.17
CA ALA A 482 -5.50 -21.52 5.28
C ALA A 482 -5.72 -19.98 5.21
N GLY A 483 -5.18 -19.30 4.19
CA GLY A 483 -5.24 -17.85 4.08
C GLY A 483 -4.42 -17.11 5.13
N VAL A 484 -3.42 -17.78 5.73
CA VAL A 484 -2.54 -17.18 6.74
C VAL A 484 -1.38 -16.48 6.07
N PHE A 485 -1.21 -15.20 6.39
CA PHE A 485 -0.07 -14.44 5.89
C PHE A 485 1.24 -15.09 6.34
N ASN A 486 2.12 -15.35 5.36
CA ASN A 486 3.46 -15.82 5.62
C ASN A 486 4.47 -15.20 4.65
N ALA A 487 5.67 -14.92 5.16
CA ALA A 487 6.84 -14.52 4.39
C ALA A 487 8.10 -15.11 5.02
N ILE A 488 9.21 -15.18 4.29
CA ILE A 488 10.49 -15.75 4.70
C ILE A 488 11.50 -14.62 4.84
N GLN A 489 12.18 -14.59 5.99
CA GLN A 489 13.11 -13.52 6.30
C GLN A 489 14.33 -13.51 5.36
N LEU A 490 14.68 -12.32 4.90
CA LEU A 490 16.01 -11.98 4.42
C LEU A 490 16.53 -10.85 5.32
N GLY A 491 17.11 -11.26 6.45
CA GLY A 491 17.62 -10.36 7.49
C GLY A 491 18.89 -9.64 7.05
N GLU A 492 19.03 -8.38 7.44
CA GLU A 492 20.23 -7.55 7.28
C GLU A 492 20.91 -7.64 5.91
N TRP A 493 20.12 -7.65 4.83
CA TRP A 493 20.65 -7.95 3.49
C TRP A 493 21.54 -6.85 2.93
N GLY A 494 21.23 -5.57 3.23
CA GLY A 494 22.09 -4.44 2.89
C GLY A 494 23.42 -4.48 3.66
N TYR A 495 23.36 -4.77 4.97
CA TYR A 495 24.57 -4.94 5.80
C TYR A 495 25.41 -6.10 5.30
N HIS A 496 24.77 -7.24 5.00
CA HIS A 496 25.46 -8.41 4.53
C HIS A 496 26.21 -8.13 3.24
N TYR A 497 25.52 -7.53 2.27
CA TYR A 497 26.10 -7.27 0.95
C TYR A 497 27.36 -6.40 1.08
N HIS A 498 27.28 -5.28 1.80
CA HIS A 498 28.37 -4.31 1.87
C HIS A 498 29.45 -4.64 2.88
N ARG A 499 29.09 -5.28 4.00
CA ARG A 499 30.02 -5.53 5.12
C ARG A 499 30.37 -7.00 5.27
N LEU A 500 29.38 -7.85 5.49
CA LEU A 500 29.64 -9.24 5.93
C LEU A 500 30.22 -10.13 4.83
N ARG A 501 29.96 -9.84 3.56
CA ARG A 501 30.61 -10.50 2.41
C ARG A 501 32.13 -10.36 2.41
N THR A 502 32.69 -9.42 3.17
CA THR A 502 34.14 -9.19 3.28
C THR A 502 34.74 -9.62 4.62
N ASP A 503 33.92 -10.12 5.55
CA ASP A 503 34.33 -10.48 6.90
C ASP A 503 34.62 -12.00 7.02
N PRO A 504 35.89 -12.42 7.17
CA PRO A 504 36.24 -13.84 7.27
C PRO A 504 35.78 -14.49 8.58
N ASN A 505 35.59 -13.72 9.66
CA ASN A 505 35.11 -14.26 10.93
C ASN A 505 33.63 -14.58 10.83
N TRP A 506 32.85 -13.64 10.30
CA TRP A 506 31.43 -13.88 10.02
C TRP A 506 31.23 -15.08 9.08
N MET A 507 32.01 -15.13 7.99
CA MET A 507 31.93 -16.21 7.01
C MET A 507 32.25 -17.58 7.64
N ARG A 508 33.20 -17.62 8.60
CA ARG A 508 33.52 -18.83 9.37
C ARG A 508 32.36 -19.25 10.28
N ASP A 509 31.69 -18.30 10.92
CA ASP A 509 30.52 -18.57 11.77
C ASP A 509 29.36 -19.16 10.95
N VAL A 510 29.13 -18.65 9.73
CA VAL A 510 28.02 -19.09 8.87
C VAL A 510 28.31 -20.39 8.10
N LEU A 511 29.52 -20.55 7.57
CA LEU A 511 29.88 -21.77 6.82
C LEU A 511 30.29 -22.92 7.77
N GLY A 512 30.78 -22.60 8.96
CA GLY A 512 31.26 -23.56 9.93
C GLY A 512 32.37 -24.43 9.33
N LYS A 513 32.17 -25.76 9.36
CA LYS A 513 33.13 -26.73 8.81
C LYS A 513 33.38 -26.58 7.30
N ASP A 514 32.45 -25.96 6.56
CA ASP A 514 32.57 -25.80 5.10
C ASP A 514 33.40 -24.58 4.71
N PHE A 515 33.84 -23.77 5.69
CA PHE A 515 34.53 -22.50 5.46
C PHE A 515 35.73 -22.65 4.53
N GLU A 516 36.69 -23.54 4.84
CA GLU A 516 37.92 -23.64 4.03
C GLU A 516 37.64 -24.09 2.58
N ALA A 517 36.63 -24.94 2.37
CA ALA A 517 36.28 -25.43 1.05
C ALA A 517 35.47 -24.41 0.23
N GLN A 518 34.71 -23.52 0.87
CA GLN A 518 33.76 -22.63 0.19
C GLN A 518 34.10 -21.13 0.31
N ARG A 519 35.12 -20.73 1.09
CA ARG A 519 35.47 -19.32 1.30
C ARG A 519 35.66 -18.53 0.01
N ASN A 520 36.33 -19.12 -0.99
CA ASN A 520 36.60 -18.45 -2.26
C ASN A 520 35.33 -18.20 -3.09
N ARG A 521 34.23 -18.91 -2.79
CA ARG A 521 32.94 -18.73 -3.46
C ARG A 521 32.18 -17.51 -2.93
N PHE A 522 32.23 -17.27 -1.61
CA PHE A 522 31.35 -16.30 -0.95
C PHE A 522 32.07 -15.09 -0.36
N LEU A 523 33.33 -15.24 0.08
CA LEU A 523 34.11 -14.15 0.62
C LEU A 523 34.58 -13.25 -0.53
N ARG A 524 34.52 -11.95 -0.34
CA ARG A 524 35.00 -10.93 -1.28
C ARG A 524 36.14 -10.12 -0.65
N PRO A 525 37.10 -9.63 -1.46
CA PRO A 525 38.14 -8.76 -0.94
C PRO A 525 37.55 -7.47 -0.34
N PRO A 526 38.04 -6.97 0.81
CA PRO A 526 37.47 -5.80 1.49
C PRO A 526 37.37 -4.53 0.63
N GLU A 527 38.32 -4.33 -0.29
CA GLU A 527 38.37 -3.19 -1.22
C GLU A 527 37.19 -3.15 -2.19
N THR A 528 36.51 -4.29 -2.40
CA THR A 528 35.35 -4.37 -3.29
C THR A 528 34.05 -3.96 -2.62
N GLN A 529 34.01 -3.86 -1.28
CA GLN A 529 32.77 -3.70 -0.50
C GLN A 529 31.65 -4.67 -0.92
N GLY A 530 32.02 -5.92 -1.24
CA GLY A 530 31.09 -6.99 -1.57
C GLY A 530 30.68 -7.10 -3.05
N TYR A 531 31.16 -6.20 -3.91
CA TYR A 531 30.91 -6.23 -5.36
C TYR A 531 31.88 -7.14 -6.12
N GLU A 532 31.42 -7.77 -7.20
CA GLU A 532 32.26 -8.51 -8.12
C GLU A 532 31.57 -8.64 -9.50
N PRO A 533 32.09 -8.03 -10.57
CA PRO A 533 33.25 -7.12 -10.61
C PRO A 533 32.97 -5.80 -9.87
N VAL A 534 34.04 -5.05 -9.55
CA VAL A 534 33.91 -3.71 -8.95
C VAL A 534 33.16 -2.78 -9.90
N PRO A 535 32.06 -2.14 -9.47
CA PRO A 535 31.23 -1.32 -10.35
C PRO A 535 31.95 0.00 -10.69
N LYS A 536 31.84 0.42 -11.94
CA LYS A 536 32.33 1.70 -12.46
C LYS A 536 31.24 2.78 -12.50
N THR A 537 29.97 2.36 -12.48
CA THR A 537 28.81 3.25 -12.56
C THR A 537 27.78 2.91 -11.49
N ARG A 538 26.91 3.88 -11.14
CA ARG A 538 25.77 3.63 -10.23
C ARG A 538 24.83 2.54 -10.79
N ARG A 539 24.67 2.46 -12.11
CA ARG A 539 23.88 1.43 -12.80
C ARG A 539 24.44 0.03 -12.54
N GLU A 540 25.75 -0.17 -12.72
CA GLU A 540 26.39 -1.46 -12.46
C GLU A 540 26.24 -1.89 -10.99
N ALA A 541 26.33 -0.96 -10.04
CA ALA A 541 26.11 -1.25 -8.62
C ALA A 541 24.63 -1.62 -8.34
N TYR A 542 23.68 -0.86 -8.90
CA TYR A 542 22.25 -1.18 -8.84
C TYR A 542 21.97 -2.58 -9.39
N ASP A 543 22.50 -2.92 -10.57
CA ASP A 543 22.22 -4.19 -11.25
C ASP A 543 22.74 -5.39 -10.46
N GLN A 544 23.95 -5.29 -9.87
CA GLN A 544 24.51 -6.35 -9.03
C GLN A 544 23.70 -6.55 -7.74
N LEU A 545 23.34 -5.47 -7.05
CA LEU A 545 22.55 -5.58 -5.82
C LEU A 545 21.12 -6.08 -6.11
N ARG A 546 20.53 -5.66 -7.23
CA ARG A 546 19.24 -6.17 -7.73
C ARG A 546 19.33 -7.66 -8.02
N GLN A 547 20.37 -8.12 -8.70
CA GLN A 547 20.58 -9.54 -8.98
C GLN A 547 20.66 -10.35 -7.67
N TYR A 548 21.45 -9.88 -6.70
CA TYR A 548 21.56 -10.49 -5.38
C TYR A 548 20.19 -10.62 -4.70
N PHE A 549 19.39 -9.55 -4.68
CA PHE A 549 18.07 -9.56 -4.08
C PHE A 549 17.09 -10.50 -4.81
N LEU A 550 17.07 -10.45 -6.15
CA LEU A 550 16.19 -11.28 -6.96
C LEU A 550 16.52 -12.77 -6.84
N TRP A 551 17.79 -13.14 -6.69
CA TRP A 551 18.18 -14.51 -6.38
C TRP A 551 17.54 -14.99 -5.08
N HIS A 552 17.64 -14.19 -4.00
CA HIS A 552 17.02 -14.54 -2.72
C HIS A 552 15.51 -14.63 -2.81
N ARG A 553 14.88 -13.69 -3.51
CA ARG A 553 13.44 -13.73 -3.78
C ARG A 553 13.05 -15.04 -4.46
N GLN A 554 13.77 -15.46 -5.49
CA GLN A 554 13.52 -16.72 -6.17
C GLN A 554 13.78 -17.93 -5.26
N ALA A 555 14.89 -17.95 -4.54
CA ALA A 555 15.27 -19.02 -3.62
C ALA A 555 14.26 -19.25 -2.48
N LYS A 556 13.43 -18.24 -2.18
CA LYS A 556 12.40 -18.25 -1.13
C LYS A 556 10.98 -18.28 -1.72
N GLY A 557 10.83 -18.70 -2.98
CA GLY A 557 9.53 -18.88 -3.63
C GLY A 557 8.73 -17.59 -3.80
N GLY A 558 9.39 -16.43 -3.86
CA GLY A 558 8.76 -15.11 -3.95
C GLY A 558 8.21 -14.55 -2.62
N ARG A 559 8.29 -15.30 -1.51
CA ARG A 559 7.75 -14.94 -0.20
C ARG A 559 8.79 -14.23 0.66
N LEU A 560 9.26 -13.05 0.27
CA LEU A 560 10.38 -12.39 0.97
C LEU A 560 9.89 -11.25 1.86
N ILE A 561 10.44 -11.12 3.07
CA ILE A 561 10.46 -9.86 3.84
C ILE A 561 11.89 -9.32 3.85
N SER A 562 12.04 -8.05 3.50
CA SER A 562 13.31 -7.42 3.13
C SER A 562 14.03 -6.71 4.28
N VAL A 563 14.10 -7.32 5.47
CA VAL A 563 14.64 -6.67 6.68
C VAL A 563 16.06 -6.15 6.44
N THR A 564 16.25 -4.83 6.57
CA THR A 564 17.57 -4.19 6.49
C THR A 564 17.69 -3.05 7.49
N GLY A 565 18.78 -2.99 8.24
CA GLY A 565 19.13 -1.92 9.17
C GLY A 565 20.20 -0.96 8.62
N HIS A 566 21.18 -1.51 7.90
CA HIS A 566 22.41 -0.80 7.53
C HIS A 566 22.41 -0.22 6.11
N SER A 567 21.24 0.17 5.61
CA SER A 567 21.03 0.85 4.34
C SER A 567 19.62 1.48 4.25
N HIS A 568 19.38 2.25 3.19
CA HIS A 568 18.07 2.83 2.87
C HIS A 568 17.54 2.28 1.53
N TYR A 569 17.44 0.94 1.45
CA TYR A 569 17.08 0.22 0.21
C TYR A 569 15.62 -0.22 0.15
N GLU A 570 14.76 0.34 0.98
CA GLU A 570 13.36 -0.04 1.12
C GLU A 570 12.58 0.16 -0.19
N CYS A 571 12.80 1.28 -0.87
CA CYS A 571 12.19 1.57 -2.17
C CYS A 571 12.57 0.54 -3.23
N TYR A 572 13.83 0.09 -3.24
CA TYR A 572 14.32 -0.92 -4.16
C TYR A 572 13.75 -2.30 -3.85
N ALA A 573 13.70 -2.71 -2.58
CA ALA A 573 13.09 -3.97 -2.19
C ALA A 573 11.60 -4.05 -2.57
N ALA A 574 10.88 -2.93 -2.44
CA ALA A 574 9.49 -2.81 -2.89
C ALA A 574 9.36 -2.96 -4.41
N GLU A 575 10.19 -2.23 -5.18
CA GLU A 575 10.23 -2.32 -6.65
C GLU A 575 10.60 -3.74 -7.14
N TRP A 576 11.52 -4.42 -6.45
CA TRP A 576 11.98 -5.76 -6.80
C TRP A 576 11.07 -6.88 -6.28
N GLY A 577 9.93 -6.54 -5.68
CA GLY A 577 8.84 -7.47 -5.40
C GLY A 577 8.97 -8.22 -4.08
N THR A 578 9.41 -7.55 -3.01
CA THR A 578 9.23 -8.04 -1.63
C THR A 578 7.74 -8.19 -1.28
N SER A 579 7.41 -9.11 -0.38
CA SER A 579 6.04 -9.26 0.16
C SER A 579 5.76 -8.26 1.29
N VAL A 580 6.81 -7.87 2.03
CA VAL A 580 6.78 -6.86 3.10
C VAL A 580 8.07 -6.06 3.05
N VAL A 581 7.95 -4.74 3.14
CA VAL A 581 9.11 -3.86 3.32
C VAL A 581 9.53 -3.94 4.79
N GLY A 582 10.56 -4.72 5.09
CA GLY A 582 11.06 -4.88 6.45
C GLY A 582 12.24 -3.96 6.74
N ILE A 583 12.32 -3.41 7.95
CA ILE A 583 13.51 -2.72 8.45
C ILE A 583 13.90 -3.21 9.84
N GLU A 584 15.18 -3.03 10.17
CA GLU A 584 15.71 -3.12 11.52
C GLU A 584 16.13 -1.73 12.01
N VAL A 585 15.90 -1.45 13.30
CA VAL A 585 16.32 -0.24 14.02
C VAL A 585 16.77 -0.63 15.44
N GLY A 586 17.51 0.24 16.13
CA GLY A 586 18.19 -0.12 17.38
C GLY A 586 19.63 -0.59 17.11
N GLU A 587 20.22 -1.44 17.95
CA GLU A 587 21.61 -1.90 17.84
C GLU A 587 22.64 -0.77 17.74
N ASN A 588 23.06 -0.46 16.52
CA ASN A 588 23.97 0.61 16.10
C ASN A 588 23.38 1.39 14.91
N ILE A 589 22.07 1.24 14.67
CA ILE A 589 21.29 1.82 13.57
C ILE A 589 20.53 3.05 14.09
N GLY A 590 21.21 4.19 14.10
CA GLY A 590 20.66 5.48 14.55
C GLY A 590 19.82 6.24 13.51
N PHE A 591 19.11 5.54 12.62
CA PHE A 591 18.43 6.14 11.45
C PHE A 591 16.91 5.87 11.42
N THR A 592 16.27 5.67 12.58
CA THR A 592 14.87 5.24 12.69
C THR A 592 13.92 6.06 11.81
N GLN A 593 13.99 7.38 11.87
CA GLN A 593 13.00 8.27 11.25
C GLN A 593 13.16 8.35 9.73
N SER A 594 14.41 8.44 9.24
CA SER A 594 14.66 8.38 7.79
C SER A 594 14.30 7.01 7.23
N LYS A 595 14.57 5.92 7.94
CA LYS A 595 14.12 4.57 7.54
C LYS A 595 12.59 4.46 7.51
N PHE A 596 11.88 5.09 8.44
CA PHE A 596 10.42 5.13 8.42
C PHE A 596 9.91 5.88 7.19
N ALA A 597 10.50 7.03 6.84
CA ALA A 597 10.12 7.80 5.67
C ALA A 597 10.33 7.04 4.34
N PHE A 598 11.45 6.30 4.20
CA PHE A 598 11.70 5.42 3.05
C PHE A 598 10.73 4.23 3.03
N SER A 599 10.55 3.54 4.16
CA SER A 599 9.66 2.37 4.26
C SER A 599 8.21 2.74 3.95
N ARG A 600 7.73 3.85 4.53
CA ARG A 600 6.37 4.35 4.38
C ARG A 600 6.11 4.83 2.95
N GLY A 601 7.05 5.56 2.35
CA GLY A 601 6.99 5.97 0.94
C GLY A 601 6.93 4.77 0.00
N ALA A 602 7.84 3.80 0.17
CA ALA A 602 7.87 2.56 -0.60
C ALA A 602 6.57 1.75 -0.46
N ALA A 603 6.09 1.57 0.78
CA ALA A 603 4.85 0.85 1.07
C ALA A 603 3.63 1.49 0.40
N ARG A 604 3.53 2.82 0.41
CA ARG A 604 2.43 3.55 -0.25
C ARG A 604 2.51 3.48 -1.77
N GLN A 605 3.70 3.65 -2.34
CA GLN A 605 3.91 3.59 -3.79
C GLN A 605 3.52 2.21 -4.36
N TRP A 606 3.93 1.14 -3.68
CA TRP A 606 3.78 -0.23 -4.16
C TRP A 606 2.59 -0.98 -3.55
N ASN A 607 1.81 -0.33 -2.68
CA ASN A 607 0.66 -0.92 -1.99
C ASN A 607 1.03 -2.21 -1.21
N LEU A 608 2.16 -2.15 -0.51
CA LEU A 608 2.72 -3.23 0.31
C LEU A 608 2.57 -2.90 1.81
N PRO A 609 2.47 -3.91 2.69
CA PRO A 609 2.73 -3.69 4.11
C PRO A 609 4.23 -3.41 4.35
N TRP A 610 4.52 -2.75 5.47
CA TRP A 610 5.88 -2.59 5.98
C TRP A 610 5.97 -2.94 7.46
N SER A 611 7.14 -3.28 7.96
CA SER A 611 7.35 -3.76 9.32
C SER A 611 8.65 -3.25 9.93
N VAL A 612 8.70 -3.26 11.27
CA VAL A 612 9.87 -2.83 12.04
C VAL A 612 10.29 -3.93 13.00
N GLN A 613 11.55 -4.35 12.90
CA GLN A 613 12.24 -5.09 13.96
C GLN A 613 13.01 -4.09 14.82
N MET A 614 12.71 -4.05 16.13
CA MET A 614 13.44 -3.23 17.10
C MET A 614 14.44 -4.12 17.83
N SER A 615 15.71 -3.92 17.53
CA SER A 615 16.82 -4.63 18.16
C SER A 615 17.04 -4.16 19.60
N PRO A 616 17.10 -5.06 20.59
CA PRO A 616 17.45 -4.70 21.96
C PRO A 616 18.97 -4.59 22.16
N TRP A 617 19.77 -4.93 21.16
CA TRP A 617 21.22 -4.83 21.23
C TRP A 617 21.64 -3.38 21.41
N PHE A 618 22.71 -3.15 22.16
CA PHE A 618 23.39 -1.86 22.19
C PHE A 618 24.90 -2.08 22.33
N GLY A 619 25.59 -2.12 21.18
CA GLY A 619 26.96 -2.59 21.11
C GLY A 619 27.08 -4.04 21.55
N ASN A 620 28.03 -4.36 22.42
CA ASN A 620 28.24 -5.71 22.96
C ASN A 620 27.34 -6.03 24.17
N ALA A 621 26.08 -5.60 24.15
CA ALA A 621 25.13 -5.87 25.21
C ALA A 621 23.74 -6.11 24.63
N VAL A 622 23.01 -7.06 25.20
CA VAL A 622 21.69 -7.47 24.69
C VAL A 622 20.73 -7.74 25.85
N THR A 623 19.51 -7.23 25.73
CA THR A 623 18.48 -7.52 26.72
C THR A 623 18.08 -9.00 26.66
N THR A 624 18.20 -9.71 27.78
CA THR A 624 17.69 -11.07 27.99
C THR A 624 16.96 -11.15 29.32
N ARG A 625 16.32 -12.28 29.64
CA ARG A 625 15.83 -12.56 31.00
C ARG A 625 16.99 -12.62 32.02
N GLY A 626 16.66 -12.40 33.29
CA GLY A 626 17.61 -12.45 34.41
C GLY A 626 18.23 -11.10 34.78
N LEU A 627 19.04 -11.12 35.84
CA LEU A 627 19.79 -9.96 36.32
C LEU A 627 20.89 -9.57 35.33
N LEU A 628 21.31 -8.30 35.37
CA LEU A 628 22.43 -7.80 34.57
C LEU A 628 23.71 -8.59 34.87
N ASP A 629 24.28 -9.22 33.84
CA ASP A 629 25.59 -9.85 33.88
C ASP A 629 26.53 -9.15 32.90
N THR A 630 27.62 -8.60 33.44
CA THR A 630 28.67 -7.90 32.68
C THR A 630 30.02 -8.62 32.70
N ASN A 631 30.09 -9.85 33.23
CA ASN A 631 31.35 -10.57 33.39
C ASN A 631 31.87 -11.15 32.06
N GLY A 632 30.98 -11.31 31.07
CA GLY A 632 31.30 -11.82 29.73
C GLY A 632 31.64 -10.74 28.69
N PRO A 633 32.15 -11.16 27.51
CA PRO A 633 32.39 -10.26 26.38
C PRO A 633 31.11 -9.57 25.90
N THR A 634 29.97 -10.23 26.08
CA THR A 634 28.63 -9.69 25.82
C THR A 634 27.88 -9.56 27.14
N ALA A 635 27.35 -8.37 27.44
CA ALA A 635 26.50 -8.18 28.62
C ALA A 635 25.08 -8.69 28.34
N THR A 636 24.46 -9.34 29.32
CA THR A 636 23.11 -9.93 29.22
C THR A 636 22.28 -9.58 30.46
N GLY A 637 20.98 -9.89 30.44
CA GLY A 637 20.01 -9.56 31.49
C GLY A 637 19.06 -8.43 31.10
N LEU A 638 18.05 -8.18 31.93
CA LEU A 638 16.97 -7.21 31.60
C LEU A 638 17.48 -5.77 31.52
N ASP A 639 18.58 -5.49 32.23
CA ASP A 639 19.26 -4.19 32.23
C ASP A 639 20.45 -4.14 31.24
N ALA A 640 20.63 -5.13 30.38
CA ALA A 640 21.61 -5.06 29.29
C ALA A 640 20.96 -4.55 27.99
N GLY A 641 21.77 -3.95 27.12
CA GLY A 641 21.32 -3.42 25.83
C GLY A 641 20.61 -2.08 25.93
N HIS A 642 19.68 -1.83 25.00
CA HIS A 642 18.89 -0.61 24.97
C HIS A 642 17.95 -0.50 26.19
N SER A 643 17.61 0.74 26.57
CA SER A 643 16.64 0.96 27.64
C SER A 643 15.24 0.51 27.23
N LEU A 644 14.47 -0.06 28.17
CA LEU A 644 13.06 -0.37 27.94
C LEU A 644 12.27 0.89 27.51
N SER A 645 12.63 2.08 28.02
CA SER A 645 12.03 3.35 27.59
C SER A 645 12.20 3.60 26.09
N LEU A 646 13.40 3.39 25.53
CA LEU A 646 13.62 3.54 24.09
C LEU A 646 12.79 2.52 23.30
N CYS A 647 12.82 1.25 23.71
CA CYS A 647 12.06 0.18 23.05
C CYS A 647 10.56 0.48 23.02
N LEU A 648 9.97 0.88 24.15
CA LEU A 648 8.55 1.25 24.24
C LEU A 648 8.21 2.42 23.31
N ARG A 649 9.07 3.45 23.24
CA ARG A 649 8.86 4.60 22.33
C ARG A 649 8.93 4.16 20.86
N VAL A 650 9.92 3.37 20.48
CA VAL A 650 10.06 2.89 19.09
C VAL A 650 8.90 1.98 18.68
N TRP A 651 8.45 1.05 19.55
CA TRP A 651 7.33 0.17 19.23
C TRP A 651 6.04 0.95 18.97
N LYS A 652 5.73 1.91 19.84
CA LYS A 652 4.55 2.74 19.69
C LYS A 652 4.67 3.69 18.49
N HIS A 653 5.85 4.26 18.26
CA HIS A 653 6.10 5.11 17.10
C HIS A 653 5.99 4.34 15.78
N ALA A 654 6.52 3.11 15.69
CA ALA A 654 6.38 2.27 14.51
C ALA A 654 4.90 1.94 14.20
N TRP A 655 4.13 1.61 15.24
CA TRP A 655 2.68 1.44 15.11
C TRP A 655 2.01 2.72 14.61
N PHE A 656 2.33 3.87 15.18
CA PHE A 656 1.72 5.14 14.81
C PHE A 656 2.16 5.63 13.42
N ALA A 657 3.41 5.36 13.01
CA ALA A 657 3.95 5.51 11.66
C ALA A 657 3.26 4.61 10.62
N GLY A 658 2.40 3.70 11.06
CA GLY A 658 1.55 2.89 10.20
C GLY A 658 2.15 1.55 9.77
N ALA A 659 3.17 1.05 10.46
CA ALA A 659 3.71 -0.29 10.23
C ALA A 659 2.60 -1.34 10.35
N ALA A 660 2.60 -2.37 9.51
CA ALA A 660 1.67 -3.49 9.61
C ALA A 660 2.05 -4.44 10.76
N LEU A 661 3.33 -4.49 11.10
CA LEU A 661 3.93 -5.40 12.06
C LEU A 661 5.08 -4.71 12.81
N VAL A 662 5.11 -4.86 14.14
CA VAL A 662 6.28 -4.54 14.98
C VAL A 662 6.75 -5.79 15.69
N THR A 663 8.06 -5.98 15.65
CA THR A 663 8.76 -7.12 16.22
C THR A 663 9.79 -6.65 17.23
N PRO A 664 9.56 -6.84 18.54
CA PRO A 664 10.61 -6.72 19.53
C PRO A 664 11.58 -7.89 19.37
N GLU A 665 12.79 -7.64 18.89
CA GLU A 665 13.76 -8.70 18.68
C GLU A 665 14.21 -9.31 20.01
N ASN A 666 14.57 -10.60 19.97
CA ASN A 666 14.96 -11.39 21.14
C ASN A 666 13.86 -11.48 22.23
N SER A 667 12.60 -11.15 21.92
CA SER A 667 11.49 -11.10 22.89
C SER A 667 11.18 -12.44 23.52
N PHE A 668 11.35 -13.58 22.83
CA PHE A 668 11.23 -14.88 23.48
C PHE A 668 12.18 -15.02 24.68
N ASN A 669 13.40 -14.48 24.55
CA ASN A 669 14.40 -14.53 25.61
C ASN A 669 14.25 -13.44 26.67
N SER A 670 13.61 -12.31 26.37
CA SER A 670 13.49 -11.18 27.30
C SER A 670 12.12 -11.02 27.95
N PHE A 671 11.03 -11.52 27.34
CA PHE A 671 9.66 -11.33 27.86
C PHE A 671 9.21 -12.44 28.80
N PHE A 672 9.86 -13.60 28.78
CA PHE A 672 9.50 -14.76 29.61
C PHE A 672 10.59 -15.11 30.60
N GLU A 673 10.19 -15.43 31.84
CA GLU A 673 11.10 -15.85 32.92
C GLU A 673 11.79 -17.18 32.58
N THR A 674 11.11 -18.05 31.82
CA THR A 674 11.67 -19.30 31.31
C THR A 674 11.32 -19.50 29.84
N GLY A 675 11.98 -20.45 29.17
CA GLY A 675 11.72 -20.76 27.76
C GLY A 675 10.67 -21.85 27.55
N LYS A 676 9.89 -22.16 28.58
CA LYS A 676 8.91 -23.25 28.60
C LYS A 676 7.74 -22.91 29.51
N GLU A 677 6.74 -23.77 29.52
CA GLU A 677 5.61 -23.66 30.45
C GLU A 677 6.08 -23.82 31.92
N PRO A 678 5.56 -23.03 32.89
CA PRO A 678 4.58 -21.96 32.72
C PRO A 678 5.17 -20.68 32.10
N TRP A 679 4.42 -20.07 31.17
CA TRP A 679 4.80 -18.88 30.40
C TRP A 679 4.71 -17.57 31.22
N ALA A 680 5.43 -17.51 32.34
CA ALA A 680 5.46 -16.36 33.23
C ALA A 680 6.23 -15.18 32.60
N LEU A 681 5.68 -13.98 32.69
CA LEU A 681 6.26 -12.77 32.10
C LEU A 681 7.32 -12.14 33.01
N THR A 682 8.41 -11.66 32.40
CA THR A 682 9.34 -10.72 33.01
C THR A 682 8.71 -9.33 33.14
N PRO A 683 9.35 -8.37 33.84
CA PRO A 683 8.94 -6.97 33.78
C PRO A 683 8.84 -6.40 32.35
N HIS A 684 9.75 -6.79 31.45
CA HIS A 684 9.70 -6.36 30.05
C HIS A 684 8.51 -6.98 29.30
N GLY A 685 8.21 -8.25 29.57
CA GLY A 685 7.02 -8.91 29.02
C GLY A 685 5.72 -8.27 29.47
N ARG A 686 5.62 -7.84 30.74
CA ARG A 686 4.46 -7.08 31.24
C ARG A 686 4.32 -5.72 30.55
N ALA A 687 5.40 -4.97 30.42
CA ALA A 687 5.40 -3.68 29.72
C ALA A 687 5.02 -3.83 28.23
N ALA A 688 5.41 -4.93 27.59
CA ALA A 688 4.99 -5.25 26.24
C ALA A 688 3.47 -5.56 26.16
N ALA A 689 2.92 -6.34 27.09
CA ALA A 689 1.47 -6.59 27.15
C ALA A 689 0.66 -5.30 27.36
N GLU A 690 1.11 -4.41 28.25
CA GLU A 690 0.51 -3.08 28.44
C GLU A 690 0.57 -2.23 27.17
N THR A 691 1.69 -2.31 26.44
CA THR A 691 1.82 -1.65 25.14
C THR A 691 0.81 -2.21 24.14
N VAL A 692 0.69 -3.53 24.00
CA VAL A 692 -0.28 -4.15 23.07
C VAL A 692 -1.71 -3.77 23.42
N ALA A 693 -2.06 -3.73 24.70
CA ALA A 693 -3.37 -3.23 25.15
C ALA A 693 -3.61 -1.78 24.70
N PHE A 694 -2.61 -0.90 24.87
CA PHE A 694 -2.67 0.48 24.38
C PHE A 694 -2.85 0.57 22.86
N LEU A 695 -2.08 -0.18 22.07
CA LEU A 695 -2.16 -0.15 20.60
C LEU A 695 -3.52 -0.67 20.08
N ARG A 696 -4.15 -1.61 20.79
CA ARG A 696 -5.48 -2.15 20.44
C ARG A 696 -6.62 -1.21 20.81
N ALA A 697 -6.46 -0.41 21.86
CA ALA A 697 -7.50 0.47 22.37
C ALA A 697 -7.68 1.76 21.53
N HIS A 698 -6.73 2.09 20.66
CA HIS A 698 -6.68 3.38 19.97
C HIS A 698 -6.66 3.22 18.46
N ASP A 699 -7.31 4.15 17.77
CA ASP A 699 -7.24 4.26 16.31
C ASP A 699 -6.06 5.15 15.92
N ARG A 700 -4.94 4.53 15.53
CA ARG A 700 -3.75 5.24 15.05
C ARG A 700 -4.01 6.18 13.88
N GLY A 701 -5.05 5.95 13.07
CA GLY A 701 -5.25 6.68 11.82
C GLY A 701 -4.16 6.44 10.76
N ASN A 702 -4.12 7.33 9.77
CA ASN A 702 -3.14 7.33 8.68
C ASN A 702 -2.12 8.48 8.87
N PRO A 703 -0.80 8.22 8.79
CA PRO A 703 0.22 9.27 8.91
C PRO A 703 0.07 10.39 7.89
N HIS A 704 0.11 11.64 8.36
CA HIS A 704 0.02 12.82 7.51
C HIS A 704 1.40 13.38 7.19
N THR A 705 1.87 13.07 5.98
CA THR A 705 3.21 13.41 5.49
C THR A 705 3.08 14.17 4.16
N PRO A 706 2.81 15.49 4.21
CA PRO A 706 2.43 16.26 3.02
C PRO A 706 3.58 16.56 2.05
N LEU A 707 4.84 16.31 2.45
CA LEU A 707 6.01 16.45 1.59
C LEU A 707 6.42 15.09 1.02
N LEU A 708 6.56 14.98 -0.30
CA LEU A 708 7.20 13.84 -0.94
C LEU A 708 8.60 14.25 -1.41
N VAL A 709 9.64 13.60 -0.86
CA VAL A 709 11.01 13.73 -1.37
C VAL A 709 11.22 12.66 -2.44
N VAL A 710 11.60 13.08 -3.64
CA VAL A 710 11.88 12.18 -4.78
C VAL A 710 13.36 12.23 -5.08
N LEU A 711 14.01 11.07 -4.97
CA LEU A 711 15.40 10.86 -5.35
C LEU A 711 15.47 10.19 -6.73
N ASP A 712 16.61 10.27 -7.39
CA ASP A 712 16.83 9.51 -8.62
C ASP A 712 16.75 7.99 -8.38
N HIS A 713 16.27 7.25 -9.39
CA HIS A 713 16.23 5.80 -9.36
C HIS A 713 17.61 5.18 -9.05
N LEU A 714 18.72 5.79 -9.49
CA LEU A 714 20.08 5.35 -9.20
C LEU A 714 20.72 6.03 -7.98
N ALA A 715 19.99 6.77 -7.16
CA ALA A 715 20.53 7.52 -6.02
C ALA A 715 21.30 6.63 -5.04
N GLY A 716 20.82 5.41 -4.76
CA GLY A 716 21.55 4.44 -3.95
C GLY A 716 21.90 4.91 -2.54
N TYR A 717 21.11 5.82 -1.96
CA TYR A 717 21.39 6.43 -0.67
C TYR A 717 21.61 5.35 0.40
N ASN A 718 22.73 5.45 1.12
CA ASN A 718 23.06 4.59 2.24
C ASN A 718 23.66 5.47 3.35
N GLY A 719 22.81 5.81 4.33
CA GLY A 719 23.20 6.65 5.46
C GLY A 719 24.21 5.96 6.38
N TYR A 720 24.13 4.64 6.54
CA TYR A 720 25.00 3.90 7.46
C TYR A 720 26.48 3.90 7.03
N ILE A 721 26.75 3.60 5.76
CA ILE A 721 28.13 3.58 5.24
C ILE A 721 28.61 5.00 4.89
N GLY A 722 27.68 5.93 4.66
CA GLY A 722 28.01 7.29 4.23
C GLY A 722 28.45 7.37 2.76
N LYS A 723 28.00 6.42 1.93
CA LYS A 723 28.41 6.27 0.52
C LYS A 723 27.24 5.90 -0.38
N THR A 724 27.27 6.35 -1.62
CA THR A 724 26.29 5.96 -2.64
C THR A 724 26.49 4.49 -3.02
N TRP A 725 25.43 3.68 -2.94
CA TRP A 725 25.45 2.23 -3.11
C TRP A 725 26.44 1.50 -2.18
N GLY A 726 26.77 2.09 -1.02
CA GLY A 726 27.76 1.56 -0.09
C GLY A 726 29.22 1.61 -0.59
N PHE A 727 29.46 2.14 -1.78
CA PHE A 727 30.75 2.02 -2.47
C PHE A 727 31.29 3.37 -2.98
N PHE A 728 30.48 4.12 -3.71
CA PHE A 728 30.91 5.38 -4.32
C PHE A 728 30.95 6.52 -3.31
N PRO A 729 31.96 7.40 -3.34
CA PRO A 729 31.91 8.67 -2.64
C PRO A 729 30.64 9.44 -3.03
N ARG A 730 30.04 10.15 -2.07
CA ARG A 730 28.90 11.04 -2.33
C ARG A 730 29.35 12.17 -3.26
N THR A 731 28.58 12.47 -4.30
CA THR A 731 28.72 13.74 -5.03
C THR A 731 28.24 14.91 -4.15
N ALA A 732 28.43 16.15 -4.59
CA ALA A 732 27.91 17.31 -3.86
C ALA A 732 26.39 17.22 -3.67
N ALA A 733 25.65 16.82 -4.71
CA ALA A 733 24.20 16.64 -4.65
C ALA A 733 23.78 15.46 -3.75
N ASP A 734 24.54 14.35 -3.74
CA ASP A 734 24.29 13.26 -2.77
C ASP A 734 24.53 13.72 -1.32
N GLN A 735 25.51 14.62 -1.11
CA GLN A 735 25.78 15.20 0.20
C GLN A 735 24.67 16.16 0.63
N GLU A 736 24.04 16.89 -0.30
CA GLU A 736 22.84 17.70 -0.01
C GLU A 736 21.66 16.82 0.44
N VAL A 737 21.46 15.65 -0.19
CA VAL A 737 20.44 14.67 0.24
C VAL A 737 20.73 14.16 1.65
N ALA A 738 21.99 13.87 1.94
CA ALA A 738 22.40 13.46 3.29
C ALA A 738 22.15 14.57 4.32
N ASP A 739 22.52 15.82 4.04
CA ASP A 739 22.26 16.95 4.94
C ASP A 739 20.74 17.17 5.12
N LEU A 740 19.96 17.08 4.05
CA LEU A 740 18.50 17.17 4.10
C LEU A 740 17.89 16.13 5.07
N LEU A 741 18.26 14.85 4.92
CA LEU A 741 17.68 13.77 5.72
C LEU A 741 18.26 13.73 7.14
N GLU A 742 19.58 13.82 7.28
CA GLU A 742 20.29 13.58 8.54
C GLU A 742 20.36 14.83 9.43
N THR A 743 20.19 16.05 8.88
CA THR A 743 20.32 17.29 9.66
C THR A 743 19.09 18.19 9.63
N GLN A 744 18.39 18.32 8.50
CA GLN A 744 17.25 19.25 8.39
C GLN A 744 15.92 18.62 8.79
N LEU A 745 15.61 17.43 8.26
CA LEU A 745 14.34 16.76 8.50
C LEU A 745 14.34 15.98 9.82
N PHE A 746 15.35 15.13 10.03
CA PHE A 746 15.37 14.16 11.14
C PHE A 746 16.50 14.40 12.16
N GLY A 747 17.22 15.53 12.05
CA GLY A 747 18.30 15.90 12.97
C GLY A 747 18.26 17.37 13.40
N GLY A 748 19.31 17.81 14.09
CA GLY A 748 19.59 19.26 14.30
C GLY A 748 18.82 19.96 15.43
N MET A 749 18.12 19.22 16.30
CA MET A 749 17.40 19.73 17.48
C MET A 749 17.89 19.12 18.81
N ALA A 750 19.18 18.79 18.89
CA ALA A 750 19.75 18.17 20.07
C ALA A 750 19.54 19.03 21.33
N ARG A 751 19.07 18.41 22.41
CA ARG A 751 19.05 19.07 23.73
C ARG A 751 20.45 19.00 24.36
N PRO A 752 20.85 20.03 25.13
CA PRO A 752 22.05 19.95 25.95
C PRO A 752 21.97 18.74 26.88
N PRO A 753 23.08 18.04 27.15
CA PRO A 753 23.13 16.96 28.13
C PRO A 753 22.58 17.39 29.50
N VAL A 754 22.17 16.41 30.30
CA VAL A 754 21.82 16.67 31.70
C VAL A 754 23.04 17.28 32.40
N PRO A 755 22.89 18.40 33.15
CA PRO A 755 24.02 19.03 33.84
C PRO A 755 24.84 18.04 34.67
N GLY A 756 26.16 18.06 34.51
CA GLY A 756 27.06 17.12 35.19
C GLY A 756 27.12 15.71 34.58
N HIS A 757 26.45 15.45 33.45
CA HIS A 757 26.44 14.17 32.76
C HIS A 757 26.92 14.27 31.31
N LEU A 758 27.47 13.16 30.80
CA LEU A 758 27.79 13.01 29.38
C LEU A 758 26.50 12.96 28.53
N PRO A 759 26.58 13.27 27.22
CA PRO A 759 25.46 13.10 26.30
C PRO A 759 24.88 11.69 26.38
N ASN A 760 23.54 11.58 26.36
CA ASN A 760 22.87 10.28 26.36
C ASN A 760 23.23 9.50 25.08
N PRO A 761 23.89 8.34 25.18
CA PRO A 761 24.27 7.54 24.01
C PRO A 761 23.07 7.06 23.18
N GLU A 762 21.88 6.96 23.78
CA GLU A 762 20.65 6.58 23.07
C GLU A 762 19.95 7.76 22.36
N ALA A 763 20.42 9.00 22.54
CA ALA A 763 19.73 10.20 22.04
C ALA A 763 19.61 10.25 20.51
N ASN A 764 20.43 9.51 19.78
CA ASN A 764 20.46 9.54 18.32
C ASN A 764 19.54 8.49 17.65
N TYR A 765 18.96 7.55 18.40
CA TYR A 765 18.09 6.50 17.83
C TYR A 765 16.66 6.98 17.57
N LEU A 766 16.23 7.98 18.31
CA LEU A 766 15.02 8.76 18.09
C LEU A 766 15.38 10.20 18.42
N GLN A 767 15.31 11.10 17.45
CA GLN A 767 15.74 12.49 17.62
C GLN A 767 14.54 13.44 17.59
N PRO A 768 14.55 14.49 18.44
CA PRO A 768 13.58 15.57 18.29
C PRO A 768 13.70 16.19 16.89
N THR A 769 12.56 16.56 16.32
CA THR A 769 12.46 17.02 14.92
C THR A 769 11.83 18.40 14.88
N ARG A 770 12.32 19.29 14.03
CA ARG A 770 11.69 20.61 13.80
C ARG A 770 10.31 20.46 13.16
N HIS A 771 10.23 19.60 12.16
CA HIS A 771 9.08 19.50 11.26
C HIS A 771 8.25 18.22 11.45
N GLY A 772 8.56 17.43 12.48
CA GLY A 772 7.95 16.11 12.69
C GLY A 772 8.36 15.13 11.59
N GLU A 773 7.58 14.08 11.43
CA GLU A 773 7.70 13.12 10.32
C GLU A 773 7.09 13.69 9.01
N LEU A 774 7.47 14.93 8.63
CA LEU A 774 6.86 15.73 7.55
C LEU A 774 6.74 15.01 6.20
N CYS A 775 7.67 14.09 5.90
CA CYS A 775 7.85 13.56 4.55
C CYS A 775 7.81 12.03 4.43
N ASP A 776 7.52 11.61 3.21
CA ASP A 776 7.90 10.30 2.69
C ASP A 776 9.04 10.46 1.68
N VAL A 777 9.81 9.39 1.47
CA VAL A 777 10.85 9.33 0.44
C VAL A 777 10.54 8.25 -0.58
N VAL A 778 10.64 8.58 -1.87
CA VAL A 778 10.49 7.65 -2.99
C VAL A 778 11.54 7.91 -4.07
N LEU A 779 11.57 7.06 -5.09
CA LEU A 779 12.45 7.19 -6.24
C LEU A 779 11.71 7.76 -7.45
N SER A 780 12.45 8.21 -8.47
CA SER A 780 11.92 8.71 -9.75
C SER A 780 11.18 7.64 -10.58
N THR A 781 11.04 6.41 -10.07
CA THR A 781 10.13 5.38 -10.60
C THR A 781 8.68 5.57 -10.14
N ALA A 782 8.40 6.51 -9.23
CA ALA A 782 7.07 6.82 -8.78
C ALA A 782 6.20 7.42 -9.91
N THR A 783 4.96 6.93 -10.03
CA THR A 783 3.99 7.44 -11.01
C THR A 783 3.42 8.80 -10.60
N GLY A 784 3.04 9.63 -11.55
CA GLY A 784 2.40 10.92 -11.32
C GLY A 784 1.04 10.81 -10.66
N ALA A 785 0.31 9.71 -10.88
CA ALA A 785 -0.94 9.42 -10.17
C ALA A 785 -0.74 9.18 -8.67
N PHE A 786 0.43 8.66 -8.29
CA PHE A 786 0.84 8.50 -6.90
C PHE A 786 1.43 9.81 -6.34
N MET A 787 2.39 10.43 -7.03
CA MET A 787 3.02 11.67 -6.59
C MET A 787 2.00 12.80 -6.44
N GLY A 788 1.02 12.89 -7.35
CA GLY A 788 -0.10 13.83 -7.30
C GLY A 788 -1.01 13.72 -6.06
N ARG A 789 -0.78 12.72 -5.19
CA ARG A 789 -1.42 12.60 -3.88
C ARG A 789 -0.71 13.40 -2.79
N TYR A 790 0.43 14.01 -3.06
CA TYR A 790 1.18 14.83 -2.10
C TYR A 790 1.04 16.31 -2.46
N PRO A 791 0.71 17.19 -1.50
CA PRO A 791 0.63 18.63 -1.75
C PRO A 791 1.94 19.24 -2.28
N VAL A 792 3.09 18.76 -1.78
CA VAL A 792 4.41 19.29 -2.13
C VAL A 792 5.34 18.16 -2.51
N ILE A 793 6.03 18.31 -3.64
CA ILE A 793 7.05 17.38 -4.14
C ILE A 793 8.38 18.11 -4.14
N LEU A 794 9.41 17.52 -3.54
CA LEU A 794 10.78 18.02 -3.58
C LEU A 794 11.65 17.03 -4.35
N LEU A 795 12.19 17.48 -5.49
CA LEU A 795 13.29 16.75 -6.13
C LEU A 795 14.58 17.05 -5.37
N ALA A 796 15.33 16.02 -4.97
CA ALA A 796 16.57 16.18 -4.23
C ALA A 796 17.69 15.28 -4.78
N GLY A 797 18.92 15.80 -4.74
CA GLY A 797 20.09 15.14 -5.34
C GLY A 797 20.17 15.35 -6.85
N GLU A 798 21.06 14.62 -7.51
CA GLU A 798 21.04 14.53 -8.98
C GLU A 798 19.82 13.73 -9.42
N VAL A 799 19.12 14.16 -10.48
CA VAL A 799 17.94 13.48 -11.05
C VAL A 799 18.06 13.36 -12.57
N GLU A 800 17.87 12.14 -13.09
CA GLU A 800 17.78 11.88 -14.52
C GLU A 800 16.35 12.11 -15.04
N PHE A 801 16.20 13.08 -15.95
CA PHE A 801 14.90 13.44 -16.53
C PHE A 801 14.59 12.65 -17.81
N SER A 802 14.33 11.35 -17.65
CA SER A 802 13.84 10.55 -18.77
C SER A 802 12.49 11.08 -19.30
N PRO A 803 12.17 10.92 -20.60
CA PRO A 803 10.87 11.34 -21.13
C PRO A 803 9.67 10.73 -20.41
N GLY A 804 9.83 9.53 -19.85
CA GLY A 804 8.83 8.89 -18.99
C GLY A 804 8.62 9.68 -17.71
N PHE A 805 9.70 9.93 -16.96
CA PHE A 805 9.61 10.63 -15.68
C PHE A 805 9.11 12.07 -15.82
N VAL A 806 9.51 12.79 -16.88
CA VAL A 806 8.99 14.13 -17.16
C VAL A 806 7.45 14.12 -17.32
N ARG A 807 6.87 13.13 -17.98
CA ARG A 807 5.41 12.98 -18.09
C ARG A 807 4.75 12.68 -16.75
N GLU A 808 5.39 11.90 -15.89
CA GLU A 808 4.89 11.65 -14.54
C GLU A 808 4.92 12.95 -13.70
N LEU A 809 5.93 13.79 -13.84
CA LEU A 809 5.99 15.12 -13.22
C LEU A 809 4.90 16.06 -13.77
N GLU A 810 4.68 16.08 -15.09
CA GLU A 810 3.58 16.84 -15.72
C GLU A 810 2.22 16.42 -15.14
N THR A 811 1.99 15.11 -15.03
CA THR A 811 0.77 14.54 -14.41
C THR A 811 0.62 14.97 -12.95
N THR A 812 1.73 15.02 -12.21
CA THR A 812 1.77 15.39 -10.79
C THR A 812 1.38 16.85 -10.58
N VAL A 813 2.00 17.78 -11.33
CA VAL A 813 1.70 19.21 -11.18
C VAL A 813 0.30 19.54 -11.72
N ALA A 814 -0.16 18.84 -12.76
CA ALA A 814 -1.54 18.97 -13.26
C ALA A 814 -2.59 18.48 -12.25
N ALA A 815 -2.24 17.56 -11.35
CA ALA A 815 -3.08 17.15 -10.23
C ALA A 815 -3.15 18.19 -9.09
N GLY A 816 -2.36 19.27 -9.16
CA GLY A 816 -2.35 20.37 -8.19
C GLY A 816 -1.19 20.34 -7.19
N SER A 817 -0.28 19.36 -7.28
CA SER A 817 0.92 19.31 -6.45
C SER A 817 1.90 20.43 -6.83
N ARG A 818 2.54 21.04 -5.83
CA ARG A 818 3.62 22.00 -6.05
C ARG A 818 4.94 21.25 -6.19
N LEU A 819 5.58 21.36 -7.35
CA LEU A 819 6.90 20.78 -7.61
C LEU A 819 8.00 21.77 -7.25
N LEU A 820 8.86 21.39 -6.31
CA LEU A 820 10.05 22.13 -5.89
C LEU A 820 11.28 21.49 -6.53
N LEU A 821 12.12 22.32 -7.13
CA LEU A 821 13.31 21.90 -7.84
C LEU A 821 14.42 22.96 -7.71
N GLN A 822 15.69 22.57 -7.85
CA GLN A 822 16.83 23.48 -7.87
C GLN A 822 17.17 23.92 -9.30
N GLU A 823 18.02 24.93 -9.43
CA GLU A 823 18.53 25.41 -10.73
C GLU A 823 19.23 24.29 -11.52
N LEU A 824 19.93 23.36 -10.85
CA LEU A 824 20.54 22.19 -11.49
C LEU A 824 19.49 21.30 -12.18
N HIS A 825 18.31 21.15 -11.59
CA HIS A 825 17.22 20.36 -12.16
C HIS A 825 16.65 21.04 -13.40
N VAL A 826 16.45 22.36 -13.36
CA VAL A 826 15.97 23.13 -14.52
C VAL A 826 16.93 22.95 -15.70
N LYS A 827 18.24 23.06 -15.44
CA LYS A 827 19.29 22.85 -16.45
C LYS A 827 19.26 21.44 -17.04
N ASN A 828 19.17 20.41 -16.19
CA ASN A 828 19.15 19.01 -16.63
C ASN A 828 17.86 18.63 -17.37
N LEU A 829 16.73 19.26 -17.03
CA LEU A 829 15.44 19.04 -17.66
C LEU A 829 15.39 19.63 -19.09
N GLY A 830 16.07 20.76 -19.32
CA GLY A 830 16.06 21.49 -20.58
C GLY A 830 14.85 22.41 -20.77
N PRO A 831 14.97 23.45 -21.62
CA PRO A 831 14.00 24.55 -21.68
C PRO A 831 12.61 24.15 -22.16
N GLU A 832 12.50 23.21 -23.10
CA GLU A 832 11.19 22.76 -23.61
C GLU A 832 10.39 22.00 -22.57
N ALA A 833 11.03 21.04 -21.88
CA ALA A 833 10.37 20.26 -20.83
C ALA A 833 10.06 21.13 -19.61
N TRP A 834 10.92 22.09 -19.29
CA TRP A 834 10.65 23.08 -18.26
C TRP A 834 9.41 23.92 -18.58
N ALA A 835 9.30 24.45 -19.80
CA ALA A 835 8.13 25.21 -20.23
C ALA A 835 6.83 24.38 -20.16
N ARG A 836 6.90 23.07 -20.48
CA ARG A 836 5.74 22.16 -20.32
C ARG A 836 5.34 21.98 -18.86
N LEU A 837 6.30 21.76 -17.95
CA LEU A 837 6.01 21.64 -16.52
C LEU A 837 5.39 22.91 -15.93
N GLN A 838 5.94 24.09 -16.27
CA GLN A 838 5.39 25.37 -15.84
C GLN A 838 3.97 25.59 -16.35
N LYS A 839 3.67 25.15 -17.58
CA LYS A 839 2.32 25.21 -18.14
C LYS A 839 1.36 24.22 -17.47
N ALA A 840 1.85 23.06 -17.05
CA ALA A 840 1.04 21.99 -16.47
C ALA A 840 0.58 22.31 -15.04
N GLY A 841 1.35 23.05 -14.24
CA GLY A 841 0.93 23.39 -12.88
C GLY A 841 1.99 24.11 -12.03
N PRO A 842 1.79 24.16 -10.70
CA PRO A 842 2.63 24.93 -9.80
C PRO A 842 4.05 24.36 -9.71
N THR A 843 5.05 25.13 -10.15
CA THR A 843 6.47 24.82 -10.00
C THR A 843 7.20 25.95 -9.27
N GLU A 844 8.24 25.61 -8.51
CA GLU A 844 9.06 26.55 -7.75
C GLU A 844 10.54 26.17 -7.90
N VAL A 845 11.35 27.09 -8.43
CA VAL A 845 12.81 26.96 -8.44
C VAL A 845 13.33 27.50 -7.12
N LEU A 846 13.95 26.63 -6.32
CA LEU A 846 14.48 26.97 -5.02
C LEU A 846 15.73 27.83 -5.17
N ALA A 847 15.79 28.91 -4.39
CA ALA A 847 16.99 29.72 -4.28
C ALA A 847 18.12 28.89 -3.64
N GLU A 848 19.35 29.11 -4.10
CA GLU A 848 20.54 28.53 -3.47
C GLU A 848 20.59 28.97 -2.00
N GLY A 849 20.82 28.00 -1.11
CA GLY A 849 20.92 28.22 0.32
C GLY A 849 22.09 27.44 0.90
N VAL A 850 22.71 27.99 1.93
CA VAL A 850 23.75 27.30 2.70
C VAL A 850 23.13 26.81 4.00
N HIS A 851 23.31 25.52 4.29
CA HIS A 851 22.83 24.93 5.53
C HIS A 851 23.63 25.49 6.72
N PRO A 852 22.95 26.06 7.74
CA PRO A 852 23.63 26.84 8.78
C PRO A 852 24.54 25.99 9.67
N ALA A 853 24.25 24.71 9.88
CA ALA A 853 25.09 23.86 10.73
C ALA A 853 26.26 23.22 9.97
N THR A 854 26.09 22.92 8.68
CA THR A 854 27.11 22.20 7.89
C THR A 854 27.95 23.12 7.00
N GLN A 855 27.51 24.36 6.79
CA GLN A 855 28.17 25.36 5.93
C GLN A 855 28.33 24.89 4.48
N ARG A 856 27.46 23.98 4.02
CA ARG A 856 27.40 23.45 2.66
C ARG A 856 26.12 23.89 1.97
N LEU A 857 26.05 23.75 0.64
CA LEU A 857 24.79 23.92 -0.09
C LEU A 857 23.71 23.00 0.48
N ALA A 858 22.48 23.49 0.52
CA ALA A 858 21.32 22.78 1.02
C ALA A 858 20.36 22.45 -0.12
N ALA A 859 19.75 21.26 -0.09
CA ALA A 859 18.73 20.89 -1.07
C ALA A 859 17.50 21.83 -1.02
N ILE A 860 17.25 22.41 0.15
CA ILE A 860 16.18 23.38 0.42
C ILE A 860 16.55 24.20 1.67
N SER A 861 16.22 25.49 1.69
CA SER A 861 16.49 26.34 2.85
C SER A 861 15.62 25.95 4.06
N GLU A 862 16.13 26.18 5.28
CA GLU A 862 15.40 25.90 6.51
C GLU A 862 14.11 26.72 6.61
N GLU A 863 14.15 27.99 6.18
CA GLU A 863 12.98 28.86 6.15
C GLU A 863 11.91 28.31 5.20
N ARG A 864 12.31 27.71 4.07
CA ARG A 864 11.35 27.13 3.14
C ARG A 864 10.72 25.85 3.71
N LEU A 865 11.50 24.98 4.34
CA LEU A 865 10.97 23.81 5.05
C LEU A 865 9.97 24.22 6.14
N GLN A 866 10.33 25.24 6.94
CA GLN A 866 9.43 25.78 7.96
C GLN A 866 8.13 26.33 7.36
N ARG A 867 8.20 27.03 6.22
CA ARG A 867 7.01 27.48 5.49
C ARG A 867 6.16 26.31 5.00
N ILE A 868 6.76 25.24 4.45
CA ILE A 868 6.02 24.05 4.02
C ILE A 868 5.29 23.42 5.22
N ALA A 869 5.97 23.22 6.35
CA ALA A 869 5.35 22.71 7.56
C ALA A 869 4.24 23.65 8.09
N ALA A 870 4.42 24.96 7.97
CA ALA A 870 3.40 25.96 8.33
C ALA A 870 2.17 25.92 7.41
N GLU A 871 2.39 25.74 6.12
CA GLU A 871 1.34 25.67 5.09
C GLU A 871 0.58 24.34 5.17
N THR A 872 1.23 23.24 5.53
CA THR A 872 0.66 21.89 5.30
C THR A 872 0.31 21.10 6.55
N LEU A 873 0.97 21.33 7.69
CA LEU A 873 0.65 20.59 8.91
C LEU A 873 -0.60 21.18 9.60
N PRO A 874 -1.58 20.34 10.00
CA PRO A 874 -2.84 20.80 10.59
C PRO A 874 -2.68 21.25 12.04
N ILE A 875 -1.59 20.90 12.71
CA ILE A 875 -1.31 21.27 14.10
C ILE A 875 0.14 21.76 14.17
N ALA A 876 0.32 22.98 14.65
CA ALA A 876 1.65 23.51 14.94
C ALA A 876 2.14 22.94 16.27
N VAL A 877 3.37 22.46 16.30
CA VAL A 877 4.07 22.00 17.50
C VAL A 877 5.21 22.98 17.79
N ALA A 878 5.23 23.55 18.98
CA ALA A 878 6.24 24.52 19.43
C ALA A 878 6.62 24.29 20.89
N GLY A 879 7.70 24.92 21.36
CA GLY A 879 8.21 24.78 22.72
C GLY A 879 9.56 24.07 22.75
N ASP A 880 9.78 23.25 23.76
CA ASP A 880 11.04 22.52 23.89
C ASP A 880 11.19 21.47 22.77
N PRO A 881 12.43 21.13 22.35
CA PRO A 881 12.66 20.13 21.30
C PRO A 881 11.97 18.80 21.60
N ILE A 882 11.17 18.30 20.66
CA ILE A 882 10.44 17.04 20.78
C ILE A 882 10.32 16.37 19.41
N GLN A 883 10.25 15.05 19.36
CA GLN A 883 9.88 14.32 18.14
C GLN A 883 8.37 14.24 18.07
N TYR A 884 7.80 14.38 16.88
CA TYR A 884 6.35 14.26 16.72
C TYR A 884 5.92 13.72 15.36
N GLN A 885 4.75 13.09 15.36
CA GLN A 885 4.05 12.70 14.14
C GLN A 885 2.58 13.09 14.25
N ILE A 886 1.97 13.44 13.12
CA ILE A 886 0.55 13.76 13.03
C ILE A 886 -0.15 12.72 12.16
N ASN A 887 -1.25 12.17 12.64
CA ASN A 887 -2.10 11.25 11.89
C ASN A 887 -3.52 11.79 11.77
N ARG A 888 -4.19 11.45 10.67
CA ARG A 888 -5.64 11.63 10.50
C ARG A 888 -6.35 10.32 10.83
N ASN A 889 -7.28 10.33 11.78
CA ASN A 889 -8.15 9.20 12.07
C ASN A 889 -9.61 9.55 11.79
N ARG A 890 -10.54 8.64 12.12
CA ARG A 890 -11.98 8.81 11.88
C ARG A 890 -12.65 9.93 12.70
N ARG A 891 -12.05 10.38 13.80
CA ARG A 891 -12.57 11.46 14.64
C ARG A 891 -11.99 12.82 14.31
N GLY A 892 -10.77 12.84 13.76
CA GLY A 892 -9.90 13.93 14.13
C GLY A 892 -8.47 13.82 13.66
N TRP A 893 -7.64 14.67 14.26
CA TRP A 893 -6.20 14.66 14.13
C TRP A 893 -5.58 14.18 15.41
N VAL A 894 -4.53 13.37 15.33
CA VAL A 894 -3.81 12.88 16.51
C VAL A 894 -2.35 13.28 16.37
N VAL A 895 -1.80 13.91 17.40
CA VAL A 895 -0.37 14.23 17.49
C VAL A 895 0.29 13.29 18.49
N GLU A 896 1.24 12.50 18.01
CA GLU A 896 2.19 11.80 18.86
C GLU A 896 3.34 12.74 19.24
N LEU A 897 3.71 12.77 20.51
CA LEU A 897 4.79 13.55 21.08
C LEU A 897 5.74 12.61 21.82
N ILE A 898 6.99 12.51 21.37
CA ILE A 898 7.98 11.58 21.94
C ILE A 898 9.14 12.36 22.55
N HIS A 899 9.30 12.22 23.86
CA HIS A 899 10.36 12.90 24.60
C HIS A 899 11.54 11.96 24.86
N ASN A 900 12.66 12.23 24.20
CA ASN A 900 13.83 11.33 24.17
C ASN A 900 14.94 11.72 25.16
N ASP A 901 14.72 12.73 26.00
CA ASP A 901 15.69 13.23 26.99
C ASP A 901 15.31 12.77 28.41
N GLY A 902 16.26 12.90 29.34
CA GLY A 902 16.09 12.55 30.76
C GLY A 902 16.13 11.04 31.07
N VAL A 903 16.36 10.18 30.09
CA VAL A 903 16.65 8.74 30.30
C VAL A 903 18.01 8.42 29.73
N ILE A 904 19.00 8.15 30.58
CA ILE A 904 20.37 7.86 30.18
C ILE A 904 20.66 6.37 30.37
N LYS A 905 21.20 5.76 29.32
CA LYS A 905 21.57 4.34 29.29
C LYS A 905 22.86 4.15 28.50
N THR A 906 23.71 3.25 29.01
CA THR A 906 24.73 2.58 28.20
C THR A 906 24.38 1.10 28.13
N GLY A 907 24.87 0.38 27.13
CA GLY A 907 24.52 -1.03 26.94
C GLY A 907 24.82 -1.92 28.16
N ARG A 908 25.81 -1.58 29.00
CA ARG A 908 26.29 -2.43 30.10
C ARG A 908 25.92 -1.93 31.50
N THR A 909 25.10 -0.90 31.62
CA THR A 909 24.74 -0.29 32.92
C THR A 909 23.23 -0.18 33.06
N PRO A 910 22.66 -0.28 34.27
CA PRO A 910 21.24 0.01 34.50
C PRO A 910 20.86 1.42 34.01
N VAL A 911 19.58 1.60 33.70
CA VAL A 911 19.05 2.89 33.23
C VAL A 911 19.06 3.92 34.36
N ARG A 912 19.30 5.19 34.02
CA ARG A 912 19.15 6.33 34.94
C ARG A 912 18.11 7.29 34.40
N VAL A 913 17.12 7.63 35.23
CA VAL A 913 16.03 8.57 34.87
C VAL A 913 16.20 9.86 35.66
N PHE A 914 15.99 10.99 35.00
CA PHE A 914 16.08 12.35 35.54
C PHE A 914 14.70 13.02 35.44
N PRO A 915 13.83 12.86 36.47
CA PRO A 915 12.43 13.31 36.44
C PRO A 915 12.25 14.81 36.16
N GLU A 916 13.23 15.63 36.52
CA GLU A 916 13.25 17.07 36.28
C GLU A 916 13.39 17.45 34.80
N ARG A 917 13.86 16.53 33.96
CA ARG A 917 13.95 16.72 32.51
C ARG A 917 12.58 16.47 31.90
N VAL A 918 11.76 17.51 31.85
CA VAL A 918 10.46 17.50 31.17
C VAL A 918 10.53 18.28 29.85
N ALA A 919 9.63 18.00 28.92
CA ALA A 919 9.41 18.82 27.73
C ALA A 919 8.10 19.60 27.86
N LYS A 920 8.16 20.92 27.72
CA LYS A 920 6.99 21.79 27.64
C LYS A 920 6.68 22.08 26.18
N VAL A 921 5.54 21.57 25.72
CA VAL A 921 5.14 21.63 24.32
C VAL A 921 3.81 22.35 24.20
N ARG A 922 3.70 23.19 23.18
CA ARG A 922 2.47 23.87 22.80
C ARG A 922 1.96 23.30 21.48
N LEU A 923 0.69 22.92 21.47
CA LEU A 923 -0.05 22.47 20.30
C LEU A 923 -1.06 23.54 19.89
N THR A 924 -1.03 23.95 18.63
CA THR A 924 -1.98 24.92 18.06
C THR A 924 -2.68 24.31 16.85
N PRO A 925 -3.96 23.91 16.97
CA PRO A 925 -4.74 23.44 15.82
C PRO A 925 -4.95 24.57 14.81
N ARG A 926 -4.65 24.32 13.54
CA ARG A 926 -4.78 25.29 12.43
C ARG A 926 -6.11 25.18 11.67
N PHE A 927 -6.99 24.29 12.12
CA PHE A 927 -8.35 24.09 11.60
C PHE A 927 -9.42 24.69 12.52
N GLY A 928 -9.02 25.55 13.48
CA GLY A 928 -9.89 26.18 14.47
C GLY A 928 -9.77 25.57 15.86
N THR A 929 -10.53 26.11 16.82
CA THR A 929 -10.58 25.54 18.19
C THR A 929 -11.21 24.15 18.15
N ALA A 930 -10.62 23.20 18.89
CA ALA A 930 -11.07 21.82 18.90
C ALA A 930 -10.94 21.23 20.29
N LYS A 931 -11.89 20.37 20.66
CA LYS A 931 -11.79 19.54 21.85
C LYS A 931 -10.63 18.58 21.66
N ALA A 932 -9.84 18.37 22.72
CA ALA A 932 -8.75 17.42 22.65
C ALA A 932 -8.72 16.46 23.84
N ARG A 933 -8.09 15.31 23.65
CA ARG A 933 -7.88 14.30 24.68
C ARG A 933 -6.50 13.66 24.56
N ASP A 934 -5.83 13.50 25.70
CA ASP A 934 -4.62 12.68 25.80
C ASP A 934 -5.02 11.22 26.04
N TRP A 935 -4.58 10.34 25.15
CA TRP A 935 -4.84 8.91 25.24
C TRP A 935 -4.15 8.25 26.44
N GLN A 936 -3.02 8.79 26.91
CA GLN A 936 -2.24 8.18 27.97
C GLN A 936 -2.78 8.55 29.37
N THR A 937 -3.06 9.83 29.61
CA THR A 937 -3.53 10.30 30.92
C THR A 937 -5.05 10.41 31.03
N GLY A 938 -5.76 10.39 29.90
CA GLY A 938 -7.19 10.68 29.85
C GLY A 938 -7.52 12.17 30.02
N GLN A 939 -6.52 13.04 30.19
CA GLN A 939 -6.73 14.48 30.30
C GLN A 939 -7.48 15.00 29.06
N THR A 940 -8.50 15.82 29.30
CA THR A 940 -9.28 16.46 28.24
C THR A 940 -9.10 17.97 28.30
N TRP A 941 -9.12 18.58 27.12
CA TRP A 941 -9.14 20.04 26.97
C TRP A 941 -10.43 20.43 26.26
N GLU A 942 -11.12 21.43 26.82
CA GLU A 942 -12.22 22.11 26.13
C GLU A 942 -11.69 22.84 24.87
N PRO A 943 -12.56 23.12 23.87
CA PRO A 943 -12.15 23.81 22.66
C PRO A 943 -11.31 25.06 22.93
N ALA A 944 -10.05 25.02 22.52
CA ALA A 944 -9.09 26.10 22.76
C ALA A 944 -8.25 26.35 21.50
N GLU A 945 -7.74 27.58 21.37
CA GLU A 945 -6.80 27.95 20.30
C GLU A 945 -5.42 27.33 20.49
N ARG A 946 -5.08 26.97 21.73
CA ARG A 946 -3.80 26.37 22.08
C ARG A 946 -3.92 25.44 23.28
N ILE A 947 -3.11 24.39 23.28
CA ILE A 947 -2.95 23.45 24.39
C ILE A 947 -1.49 23.45 24.81
N GLU A 948 -1.24 23.50 26.11
CA GLU A 948 0.09 23.30 26.68
C GLU A 948 0.12 21.94 27.37
N ILE A 949 1.16 21.16 27.07
CA ILE A 949 1.36 19.82 27.59
C ILE A 949 2.79 19.67 28.10
N VAL A 950 2.93 18.97 29.22
CA VAL A 950 4.22 18.57 29.77
C VAL A 950 4.42 17.09 29.50
N VAL A 951 5.50 16.75 28.79
CA VAL A 951 5.88 15.37 28.48
C VAL A 951 7.04 14.95 29.39
N PRO A 952 6.86 13.94 30.27
CA PRO A 952 7.92 13.46 31.17
C PRO A 952 9.11 12.83 30.40
N PRO A 953 10.26 12.60 31.07
CA PRO A 953 11.44 12.02 30.43
C PRO A 953 11.17 10.61 29.90
N GLY A 954 11.57 10.34 28.65
CA GLY A 954 11.45 9.01 28.04
C GLY A 954 10.03 8.53 27.78
N GLU A 955 9.04 9.43 27.76
CA GLU A 955 7.63 9.11 27.56
C GLU A 955 7.10 9.54 26.18
N THR A 956 6.01 8.89 25.76
CA THR A 956 5.20 9.29 24.60
C THR A 956 3.82 9.76 25.06
N ARG A 957 3.28 10.80 24.41
CA ARG A 957 1.91 11.31 24.57
C ARG A 957 1.19 11.32 23.23
N TYR A 958 -0.12 11.10 23.23
CA TYR A 958 -0.95 11.17 22.03
C TYR A 958 -2.13 12.09 22.29
N VAL A 959 -2.18 13.23 21.61
CA VAL A 959 -3.25 14.21 21.76
C VAL A 959 -4.16 14.15 20.54
N GLU A 960 -5.37 13.60 20.72
CA GLU A 960 -6.42 13.53 19.69
C GLU A 960 -7.31 14.77 19.77
N PHE A 961 -7.43 15.48 18.66
CA PHE A 961 -8.31 16.63 18.45
C PHE A 961 -9.52 16.22 17.63
N ASP A 962 -10.73 16.45 18.14
CA ASP A 962 -11.96 16.26 17.38
C ASP A 962 -12.01 17.27 16.22
N ALA A 963 -12.08 16.79 14.97
CA ALA A 963 -12.06 17.64 13.79
C ALA A 963 -12.88 17.03 12.65
N PRO A 964 -13.76 17.81 11.98
CA PRO A 964 -14.64 17.34 10.90
C PRO A 964 -13.91 16.59 9.79
#